data_AF-A0A7Y0T2X5-F1
#
_entry.id   AF-A0A7Y0T2X5-F1
#
_cell.length_a   1.000
_cell.length_b   1.000
_cell.length_c   1.000
_cell.angle_alpha   90.00
_cell.angle_beta   90.00
_cell.angle_gamma   90.00
#
_symmetry.space_group_name_H-M   'P 1'
#
loop_
_entity.id
_entity.type
_entity.pdbx_description
1 polymer ?
#
loop_
_entity_poly.entity_id
_entity_poly.type
_entity_poly.pdbx_seq_one_letter_code
_entity_poly.pdbx_strand_id
1 'polypeptide(L)'
;MTDAALAASASQPTYSVGNGETVTAWIVSDLVETSFPGTPAPAEDRVNYRFINGFVDVGDLPCRKAFQQTMIGRDIKPDTDWPVSHLNLPGSNRRVEFTGFWHVPTHVQRWLKGTFRSDAARQAHLRLRTCGGVRIWVNGVEQLRFEPFIRNVESSRDITLDLAAGDNEVLLLCEDLAERDIIWFFELEVIDAVPLTVVLPVPLNREETKRLAALVRDVHPARDVFSGSALELVFGAAPTSDLPVHIAVKSHGHERAALADVETVLKAGQSSLTIPETIGIADGYHGVRITLGSGAGTVTRVIDAAFMRDIAPEASAGDISARKKAALSFSARFGAWRIGRALAMVATGSDDIKTIGGIVDATLHSIDRREDCSDFIMIPLLWLVRAYGDRLPADMRARIDASILGYRYWVDEPGNDVMWFWSENHVLCFHTSQLLAGDYLPDATFTASGRTGREQAALAADRLGRWFDSVEAHGLAEWNSAAYYPVDFIGLLAIEHWAGPELAARARHQLDLIFEMIALHTLGGVPSGSQGRAYDKELRAGPLTELAPFAEVAFGKGWLNNGVASLPMFCCGDYLPPVHLAALSQLTSGRMVEARYAQGLEPGKLVLFKNEAAQLSTVVDHKTGRGGHQQHVMDIKLAGHPMARLWVNHPGEDDPWGTQRPSYWAGSGILPRVAQHRDIAMLIFDTGDHRNDWTHAYLGRDGLDEVVMQGNWLITRSGRGFAALYATNGLEPVTSGATANREIRSPGRRAGWIGVIGCGDGQAFGGFREKILATQVAFDAESRLLKVTPPGGPELTLNWDGSFTIGGQAMAFDHDQPQPKITFDSADPTSDSTSRSFYS
;
A
#
# COMPACT_ATOMS: atom_id res chain seq x y z
N MET A 1 -60.49 -18.98 29.94
CA MET A 1 -59.58 -20.12 29.73
C MET A 1 -58.58 -19.64 28.69
N THR A 2 -57.60 -18.80 29.03
CA THR A 2 -56.29 -19.15 29.63
C THR A 2 -55.55 -20.28 28.90
N ASP A 3 -54.28 -19.95 28.63
CA ASP A 3 -53.13 -20.80 28.41
C ASP A 3 -52.78 -21.24 26.98
N ALA A 4 -51.93 -20.39 26.39
CA ALA A 4 -50.68 -20.68 25.69
C ALA A 4 -50.41 -22.13 25.22
N ALA A 5 -50.01 -22.21 23.95
CA ALA A 5 -48.83 -22.97 23.58
C ALA A 5 -48.03 -22.18 22.54
N LEU A 6 -46.86 -21.68 22.96
CA LEU A 6 -45.73 -21.39 22.10
C LEU A 6 -45.48 -22.59 21.17
N ALA A 7 -45.58 -22.39 19.86
CA ALA A 7 -44.97 -23.27 18.87
C ALA A 7 -43.75 -22.54 18.30
N ALA A 8 -42.60 -22.76 18.93
CA ALA A 8 -41.28 -22.45 18.42
C ALA A 8 -40.91 -23.43 17.29
N SER A 9 -40.30 -22.93 16.19
CA SER A 9 -39.38 -23.64 15.27
C SER A 9 -39.37 -22.88 13.92
N ALA A 10 -38.38 -22.09 13.53
CA ALA A 10 -36.94 -22.15 13.78
C ALA A 10 -36.40 -20.80 14.29
N SER A 11 -35.36 -20.82 15.14
CA SER A 11 -34.70 -19.60 15.60
C SER A 11 -34.14 -18.84 14.40
N GLN A 12 -34.73 -17.69 14.07
CA GLN A 12 -34.05 -16.76 13.19
C GLN A 12 -32.73 -16.36 13.85
N PRO A 13 -31.62 -16.38 13.11
CA PRO A 13 -30.32 -16.06 13.65
C PRO A 13 -30.31 -14.58 14.06
N THR A 14 -30.07 -14.32 15.34
CA THR A 14 -30.09 -12.97 15.91
C THR A 14 -28.82 -12.72 16.71
N TYR A 15 -28.30 -11.49 16.65
CA TYR A 15 -27.26 -11.03 17.55
C TYR A 15 -27.64 -9.68 18.16
N SER A 16 -27.11 -9.43 19.35
CA SER A 16 -27.33 -8.19 20.08
C SER A 16 -26.16 -7.27 19.79
N VAL A 17 -26.45 -5.99 19.56
CA VAL A 17 -25.47 -4.92 19.37
C VAL A 17 -25.65 -3.94 20.52
N GLY A 18 -24.67 -3.91 21.42
CA GLY A 18 -24.65 -3.07 22.61
C GLY A 18 -24.17 -1.65 22.35
N ASN A 19 -24.24 -0.82 23.39
CA ASN A 19 -23.71 0.55 23.35
C ASN A 19 -22.22 0.57 22.97
N GLY A 20 -21.86 1.36 21.96
CA GLY A 20 -20.52 1.45 21.38
C GLY A 20 -20.20 0.39 20.32
N GLU A 21 -21.08 -0.59 20.09
CA GLU A 21 -20.91 -1.62 19.04
C GLU A 21 -21.62 -1.20 17.73
N THR A 22 -21.21 -1.80 16.61
CA THR A 22 -21.72 -1.43 15.28
C THR A 22 -22.55 -2.52 14.62
N VAL A 23 -23.55 -2.10 13.82
CA VAL A 23 -24.38 -2.99 13.02
C VAL A 23 -23.68 -3.32 11.70
N THR A 24 -23.10 -4.51 11.61
CA THR A 24 -22.35 -4.97 10.43
C THR A 24 -23.03 -6.07 9.63
N ALA A 25 -24.10 -6.69 10.12
CA ALA A 25 -24.77 -7.75 9.37
C ALA A 25 -25.80 -7.21 8.36
N TRP A 26 -25.55 -7.42 7.07
CA TRP A 26 -26.42 -6.93 5.99
C TRP A 26 -26.42 -7.90 4.80
N ILE A 27 -27.57 -8.04 4.12
CA ILE A 27 -27.57 -8.48 2.72
C ILE A 27 -27.11 -7.29 1.88
N VAL A 28 -26.22 -7.53 0.92
CA VAL A 28 -25.69 -6.51 0.02
C VAL A 28 -26.10 -6.83 -1.43
N SER A 29 -26.57 -5.83 -2.16
CA SER A 29 -26.83 -5.91 -3.61
C SER A 29 -25.54 -5.97 -4.41
N ASP A 30 -25.63 -6.24 -5.71
CA ASP A 30 -24.50 -5.98 -6.61
C ASP A 30 -24.13 -4.49 -6.66
N LEU A 31 -22.90 -4.21 -7.09
CA LEU A 31 -22.42 -2.86 -7.31
C LEU A 31 -23.10 -2.28 -8.54
N VAL A 32 -23.71 -1.11 -8.40
CA VAL A 32 -24.19 -0.32 -9.54
C VAL A 32 -23.15 0.76 -9.83
N GLU A 33 -22.67 0.79 -11.07
CA GLU A 33 -21.65 1.74 -11.55
C GLU A 33 -22.21 2.54 -12.71
N THR A 34 -22.19 3.87 -12.62
CA THR A 34 -22.62 4.76 -13.70
C THR A 34 -21.57 5.84 -13.94
N SER A 35 -21.12 6.00 -15.18
CA SER A 35 -20.17 7.05 -15.55
C SER A 35 -20.72 8.44 -15.20
N PHE A 36 -19.92 9.27 -14.51
CA PHE A 36 -20.34 10.60 -14.06
C PHE A 36 -19.23 11.66 -14.25
N PRO A 37 -18.83 11.98 -15.49
CA PRO A 37 -17.68 12.84 -15.71
C PRO A 37 -17.96 14.34 -15.49
N GLY A 38 -19.22 14.78 -15.65
CA GLY A 38 -19.54 16.21 -15.65
C GLY A 38 -19.05 16.92 -16.92
N THR A 39 -19.00 18.25 -16.90
CA THR A 39 -18.62 19.09 -18.06
C THR A 39 -17.10 19.37 -18.07
N PRO A 40 -16.40 19.20 -19.20
CA PRO A 40 -14.98 19.53 -19.30
C PRO A 40 -14.67 20.98 -18.94
N ALA A 41 -13.65 21.18 -18.11
CA ALA A 41 -13.13 22.49 -17.74
C ALA A 41 -11.62 22.42 -17.44
N PRO A 42 -10.86 23.51 -17.62
CA PRO A 42 -9.52 23.61 -17.05
C PRO A 42 -9.57 23.52 -15.52
N ALA A 43 -8.48 23.01 -14.94
CA ALA A 43 -8.28 22.97 -13.49
C ALA A 43 -7.14 23.90 -13.07
N GLU A 44 -7.08 24.21 -11.77
CA GLU A 44 -6.05 25.05 -11.18
C GLU A 44 -4.84 24.21 -10.77
N ASP A 45 -3.63 24.65 -11.13
CA ASP A 45 -2.39 24.06 -10.63
C ASP A 45 -2.07 24.64 -9.23
N ARG A 46 -2.69 24.05 -8.20
CA ARG A 46 -2.49 24.47 -6.80
C ARG A 46 -1.17 24.02 -6.20
N VAL A 47 -0.53 22.99 -6.77
CA VAL A 47 0.75 22.49 -6.27
C VAL A 47 1.89 23.39 -6.72
N ASN A 48 1.86 23.83 -7.98
CA ASN A 48 2.87 24.73 -8.54
C ASN A 48 4.30 24.30 -8.18
N TYR A 49 4.60 23.02 -8.46
CA TYR A 49 5.93 22.40 -8.26
C TYR A 49 6.41 22.42 -6.80
N ARG A 50 5.51 22.42 -5.81
CA ARG A 50 5.84 22.29 -4.39
C ARG A 50 5.37 20.94 -3.86
N PHE A 51 6.23 19.94 -3.99
CA PHE A 51 5.87 18.56 -3.66
C PHE A 51 6.06 18.26 -2.17
N ILE A 52 4.97 17.92 -1.49
CA ILE A 52 4.97 17.49 -0.09
C ILE A 52 4.63 16.01 0.01
N ASN A 53 5.15 15.35 1.04
CA ASN A 53 4.80 13.97 1.33
C ASN A 53 3.42 13.87 1.99
N GLY A 54 2.48 13.17 1.36
CA GLY A 54 1.12 12.95 1.86
C GLY A 54 0.04 13.56 0.96
N PHE A 55 -1.10 13.88 1.54
CA PHE A 55 -2.24 14.43 0.79
C PHE A 55 -2.07 15.93 0.51
N VAL A 56 -2.46 16.35 -0.70
CA VAL A 56 -2.57 17.76 -1.09
C VAL A 56 -4.01 18.05 -1.50
N ASP A 57 -4.57 19.13 -0.95
CA ASP A 57 -5.89 19.60 -1.36
C ASP A 57 -5.81 20.35 -2.70
N VAL A 58 -6.41 19.74 -3.72
CA VAL A 58 -6.46 20.24 -5.08
C VAL A 58 -7.86 20.78 -5.45
N GLY A 59 -8.77 20.81 -4.47
CA GLY A 59 -10.17 21.19 -4.64
C GLY A 59 -11.01 20.18 -5.42
N ASP A 60 -12.29 20.52 -5.60
CA ASP A 60 -13.24 19.64 -6.30
C ASP A 60 -13.05 19.67 -7.81
N LEU A 61 -12.99 18.46 -8.39
CA LEU A 61 -13.01 18.23 -9.83
C LEU A 61 -14.39 18.58 -10.44
N PRO A 62 -14.48 18.79 -11.77
CA PRO A 62 -15.74 19.08 -12.43
C PRO A 62 -16.85 18.06 -12.16
N CYS A 63 -16.50 16.76 -12.08
CA CYS A 63 -17.44 15.69 -11.74
C CYS A 63 -18.02 15.84 -10.33
N ARG A 64 -17.20 16.09 -9.31
CA ARG A 64 -17.66 16.30 -7.91
C ARG A 64 -18.58 17.49 -7.77
N LYS A 65 -18.23 18.62 -8.40
CA LYS A 65 -19.08 19.83 -8.42
C LYS A 65 -20.45 19.54 -9.05
N ALA A 66 -20.46 18.87 -10.20
CA ALA A 66 -21.69 18.48 -10.86
C ALA A 66 -22.50 17.47 -10.01
N PHE A 67 -21.83 16.53 -9.36
CA PHE A 67 -22.46 15.51 -8.52
C PHE A 67 -23.17 16.15 -7.33
N GLN A 68 -22.50 16.99 -6.56
CA GLN A 68 -23.10 17.71 -5.44
C GLN A 68 -24.31 18.57 -5.87
N GLN A 69 -24.23 19.25 -7.02
CA GLN A 69 -25.32 20.08 -7.54
C GLN A 69 -26.55 19.29 -7.98
N THR A 70 -26.38 18.06 -8.44
CA THR A 70 -27.46 17.27 -9.08
C THR A 70 -27.96 16.11 -8.24
N MET A 71 -27.16 15.62 -7.30
CA MET A 71 -27.43 14.40 -6.57
C MET A 71 -27.95 14.63 -5.16
N ILE A 72 -27.52 15.71 -4.49
CA ILE A 72 -27.96 16.03 -3.14
C ILE A 72 -29.45 16.32 -3.14
N GLY A 73 -30.19 15.66 -2.25
CA GLY A 73 -31.63 15.88 -2.10
C GLY A 73 -32.50 15.27 -3.20
N ARG A 74 -31.93 14.57 -4.20
CA ARG A 74 -32.69 13.97 -5.30
C ARG A 74 -33.74 12.96 -4.80
N ASP A 75 -34.83 12.78 -5.51
CA ASP A 75 -35.80 11.73 -5.17
C ASP A 75 -35.24 10.35 -5.55
N ILE A 76 -35.31 9.40 -4.61
CA ILE A 76 -34.91 8.01 -4.83
C ILE A 76 -36.03 7.13 -4.30
N LYS A 77 -36.55 6.24 -5.16
CA LYS A 77 -37.52 5.23 -4.73
C LYS A 77 -36.78 4.07 -4.07
N PRO A 78 -37.28 3.54 -2.94
CA PRO A 78 -36.69 2.35 -2.33
C PRO A 78 -36.75 1.19 -3.32
N ASP A 79 -35.62 0.53 -3.55
CA ASP A 79 -35.52 -0.68 -4.36
C ASP A 79 -35.25 -1.90 -3.46
N THR A 80 -36.16 -2.86 -3.52
CA THR A 80 -36.09 -4.10 -2.74
C THR A 80 -35.98 -5.34 -3.63
N ASP A 81 -36.01 -5.18 -4.95
CA ASP A 81 -36.07 -6.27 -5.93
C ASP A 81 -34.75 -6.38 -6.70
N TRP A 82 -33.71 -6.78 -5.99
CA TRP A 82 -32.37 -6.96 -6.54
C TRP A 82 -31.79 -8.33 -6.15
N PRO A 83 -30.94 -8.93 -7.00
CA PRO A 83 -30.26 -10.18 -6.68
C PRO A 83 -29.29 -9.97 -5.51
N VAL A 84 -29.27 -10.93 -4.59
CA VAL A 84 -28.34 -10.92 -3.46
C VAL A 84 -26.93 -11.21 -3.99
N SER A 85 -26.00 -10.26 -3.75
CA SER A 85 -24.60 -10.42 -4.10
C SER A 85 -23.87 -11.26 -3.05
N HIS A 86 -23.94 -10.84 -1.78
CA HIS A 86 -23.31 -11.51 -0.65
C HIS A 86 -23.89 -11.02 0.69
N LEU A 87 -23.53 -11.72 1.77
CA LEU A 87 -23.73 -11.25 3.14
C LEU A 87 -22.49 -10.52 3.64
N ASN A 88 -22.68 -9.32 4.18
CA ASN A 88 -21.70 -8.73 5.10
C ASN A 88 -21.99 -9.28 6.50
N LEU A 89 -20.99 -9.85 7.17
CA LEU A 89 -21.10 -10.37 8.53
C LEU A 89 -20.10 -9.66 9.46
N PRO A 90 -20.31 -9.69 10.78
CA PRO A 90 -19.33 -9.18 11.74
C PRO A 90 -17.94 -9.80 11.51
N GLY A 91 -16.94 -8.96 11.26
CA GLY A 91 -15.55 -9.36 11.03
C GLY A 91 -14.58 -8.57 11.91
N SER A 92 -13.37 -8.33 11.40
CA SER A 92 -12.41 -7.39 12.01
C SER A 92 -12.84 -5.93 11.83
N ASN A 93 -13.52 -5.62 10.72
CA ASN A 93 -13.96 -4.27 10.41
C ASN A 93 -15.27 -3.93 11.13
N ARG A 94 -15.27 -2.80 11.85
CA ARG A 94 -16.48 -2.25 12.49
C ARG A 94 -17.43 -1.57 11.49
N ARG A 95 -16.98 -1.34 10.25
CA ARG A 95 -17.71 -0.68 9.15
C ARG A 95 -18.21 -1.70 8.15
N VAL A 96 -19.28 -1.33 7.45
CA VAL A 96 -19.66 -2.00 6.20
C VAL A 96 -18.98 -1.22 5.07
N GLU A 97 -17.94 -1.81 4.49
CA GLU A 97 -16.97 -1.09 3.65
C GLU A 97 -16.91 -1.65 2.23
N PHE A 98 -16.86 -0.73 1.28
CA PHE A 98 -16.82 -0.93 -0.18
C PHE A 98 -15.70 -0.10 -0.82
N THR A 99 -14.75 0.37 -0.01
CA THR A 99 -13.56 1.13 -0.40
C THR A 99 -12.82 0.46 -1.56
N GLY A 100 -12.39 1.27 -2.52
CA GLY A 100 -11.80 0.78 -3.77
C GLY A 100 -11.21 1.88 -4.63
N PHE A 101 -10.84 1.53 -5.86
CA PHE A 101 -10.20 2.43 -6.81
C PHE A 101 -10.90 2.41 -8.17
N TRP A 102 -11.25 3.59 -8.69
CA TRP A 102 -11.85 3.81 -10.00
C TRP A 102 -11.01 4.76 -10.85
N HIS A 103 -10.60 4.31 -12.04
CA HIS A 103 -9.74 5.10 -12.93
C HIS A 103 -10.47 6.24 -13.65
N VAL A 104 -11.81 6.26 -13.62
CA VAL A 104 -12.65 7.28 -14.25
C VAL A 104 -13.76 7.73 -13.29
N PRO A 105 -14.31 8.95 -13.46
CA PRO A 105 -15.41 9.44 -12.61
C PRO A 105 -16.63 8.50 -12.69
N THR A 106 -16.99 7.89 -11.57
CA THR A 106 -18.02 6.84 -11.53
C THR A 106 -18.92 7.00 -10.32
N HIS A 107 -20.22 7.15 -10.51
CA HIS A 107 -21.20 7.05 -9.44
C HIS A 107 -21.35 5.58 -9.04
N VAL A 108 -21.11 5.28 -7.76
CA VAL A 108 -21.18 3.93 -7.20
C VAL A 108 -22.31 3.83 -6.18
N GLN A 109 -23.06 2.74 -6.24
CA GLN A 109 -24.20 2.51 -5.34
C GLN A 109 -24.32 1.05 -4.93
N ARG A 110 -24.76 0.83 -3.70
CA ARG A 110 -25.20 -0.47 -3.19
C ARG A 110 -26.43 -0.31 -2.31
N TRP A 111 -27.38 -1.22 -2.49
CA TRP A 111 -28.50 -1.41 -1.59
C TRP A 111 -28.17 -2.47 -0.55
N LEU A 112 -28.67 -2.25 0.66
CA LEU A 112 -28.49 -3.15 1.78
C LEU A 112 -29.80 -3.39 2.49
N LYS A 113 -30.02 -4.63 2.89
CA LYS A 113 -31.22 -5.06 3.61
C LYS A 113 -30.86 -5.72 4.94
N GLY A 114 -31.50 -5.28 6.00
CA GLY A 114 -31.38 -5.81 7.36
C GLY A 114 -32.71 -5.79 8.09
N THR A 115 -32.75 -6.42 9.27
CA THR A 115 -33.96 -6.46 10.11
C THR A 115 -33.59 -6.16 11.56
N PHE A 116 -34.26 -5.16 12.15
CA PHE A 116 -34.07 -4.77 13.55
C PHE A 116 -35.28 -5.20 14.37
N ARG A 117 -35.05 -6.06 15.37
CA ARG A 117 -36.09 -6.53 16.30
C ARG A 117 -36.13 -5.64 17.54
N SER A 118 -37.34 -5.25 17.92
CA SER A 118 -37.61 -4.49 19.15
C SER A 118 -38.78 -5.09 19.92
N ASP A 119 -38.64 -5.24 21.24
CA ASP A 119 -39.71 -5.83 22.08
C ASP A 119 -40.93 -4.90 22.21
N ALA A 120 -40.71 -3.60 22.09
CA ALA A 120 -41.73 -2.56 22.10
C ALA A 120 -41.42 -1.50 21.04
N ALA A 121 -42.42 -0.69 20.68
CA ALA A 121 -42.17 0.50 19.86
C ALA A 121 -41.21 1.42 20.61
N ARG A 122 -40.11 1.81 19.95
CA ARG A 122 -39.07 2.67 20.54
C ARG A 122 -38.33 3.49 19.51
N GLN A 123 -37.63 4.49 20.00
CA GLN A 123 -36.62 5.23 19.27
C GLN A 123 -35.25 4.62 19.52
N ALA A 124 -34.63 4.07 18.49
CA ALA A 124 -33.26 3.57 18.56
C ALA A 124 -32.28 4.69 18.22
N HIS A 125 -31.37 4.99 19.15
CA HIS A 125 -30.34 6.02 18.96
C HIS A 125 -29.05 5.40 18.41
N LEU A 126 -28.62 5.91 17.26
CA LEU A 126 -27.44 5.42 16.56
C LEU A 126 -26.55 6.59 16.17
N ARG A 127 -25.25 6.36 16.02
CA ARG A 127 -24.31 7.27 15.37
C ARG A 127 -23.96 6.72 13.99
N LEU A 128 -24.29 7.49 12.97
CA LEU A 128 -23.93 7.20 11.58
C LEU A 128 -22.59 7.87 11.24
N ARG A 129 -21.68 7.15 10.59
CA ARG A 129 -20.48 7.70 9.93
C ARG A 129 -20.42 7.25 8.48
N THR A 130 -20.05 8.15 7.56
CA THR A 130 -19.82 7.87 6.14
C THR A 130 -19.08 9.04 5.47
N CYS A 131 -18.43 8.81 4.33
CA CYS A 131 -17.93 9.86 3.42
C CYS A 131 -18.95 10.25 2.35
N GLY A 132 -19.72 9.26 1.88
CA GLY A 132 -20.70 9.37 0.79
C GLY A 132 -22.11 9.63 1.30
N GLY A 133 -23.11 9.23 0.53
CA GLY A 133 -24.52 9.33 0.88
C GLY A 133 -25.07 8.05 1.50
N VAL A 134 -25.86 8.20 2.56
CA VAL A 134 -26.63 7.14 3.21
C VAL A 134 -28.09 7.57 3.35
N ARG A 135 -29.00 6.70 2.90
CA ARG A 135 -30.44 6.83 3.13
C ARG A 135 -30.99 5.57 3.78
N ILE A 136 -31.90 5.73 4.72
CA ILE A 136 -32.50 4.61 5.47
C ILE A 136 -34.02 4.69 5.40
N TRP A 137 -34.62 3.59 4.99
CA TRP A 137 -36.05 3.34 5.10
C TRP A 137 -36.30 2.28 6.17
N VAL A 138 -37.28 2.54 7.02
CA VAL A 138 -37.74 1.58 8.04
C VAL A 138 -39.20 1.27 7.74
N ASN A 139 -39.53 0.00 7.53
CA ASN A 139 -40.86 -0.46 7.14
C ASN A 139 -41.45 0.30 5.93
N GLY A 140 -40.60 0.58 4.93
CA GLY A 140 -40.97 1.29 3.70
C GLY A 140 -41.05 2.82 3.81
N VAL A 141 -40.81 3.41 4.98
CA VAL A 141 -40.84 4.88 5.19
C VAL A 141 -39.41 5.41 5.30
N GLU A 142 -39.04 6.42 4.50
CA GLU A 142 -37.74 7.09 4.61
C GLU A 142 -37.66 7.82 5.96
N GLN A 143 -36.71 7.42 6.80
CA GLN A 143 -36.49 8.05 8.12
C GLN A 143 -35.17 8.84 8.17
N LEU A 144 -34.22 8.55 7.28
CA LEU A 144 -32.93 9.24 7.24
C LEU A 144 -32.48 9.55 5.84
N ARG A 145 -31.96 10.77 5.68
CA ARG A 145 -31.12 11.20 4.56
C ARG A 145 -29.88 11.90 5.11
N PHE A 146 -28.70 11.38 4.79
CA PHE A 146 -27.41 11.98 5.13
C PHE A 146 -26.45 11.90 3.95
N GLU A 147 -26.12 13.04 3.37
CA GLU A 147 -25.48 13.12 2.05
C GLU A 147 -24.30 14.11 2.04
N PRO A 148 -23.25 13.88 2.85
CA PRO A 148 -22.07 14.73 2.84
C PRO A 148 -21.37 14.75 1.46
N PHE A 149 -21.19 13.59 0.83
CA PHE A 149 -20.48 13.45 -0.46
C PHE A 149 -19.14 14.20 -0.51
N ILE A 150 -18.39 14.14 0.60
CA ILE A 150 -17.06 14.74 0.72
C ILE A 150 -16.04 13.63 0.54
N ARG A 151 -15.25 13.72 -0.54
CA ARG A 151 -14.29 12.66 -0.92
C ARG A 151 -13.35 12.34 0.25
N ASN A 152 -13.42 11.11 0.74
CA ASN A 152 -12.53 10.53 1.77
C ASN A 152 -12.51 11.29 3.11
N VAL A 153 -13.49 12.14 3.37
CA VAL A 153 -13.64 12.82 4.66
C VAL A 153 -14.84 12.23 5.37
N GLU A 154 -14.55 11.48 6.44
CA GLU A 154 -15.58 10.94 7.30
C GLU A 154 -16.42 12.06 7.90
N SER A 155 -17.73 11.96 7.72
CA SER A 155 -18.72 12.80 8.38
C SER A 155 -19.55 11.95 9.32
N SER A 156 -19.93 12.51 10.47
CA SER A 156 -20.72 11.80 11.49
C SER A 156 -21.98 12.57 11.87
N ARG A 157 -23.05 11.82 12.17
CA ARG A 157 -24.32 12.36 12.65
C ARG A 157 -25.00 11.37 13.61
N ASP A 158 -25.45 11.86 14.75
CA ASP A 158 -26.34 11.11 15.63
C ASP A 158 -27.76 11.12 15.02
N ILE A 159 -28.34 9.93 14.90
CA ILE A 159 -29.63 9.69 14.25
C ILE A 159 -30.58 8.95 15.20
N THR A 160 -31.86 8.99 14.90
CA THR A 160 -32.88 8.24 15.61
C THR A 160 -33.73 7.51 14.58
N LEU A 161 -33.94 6.22 14.78
CA LEU A 161 -34.84 5.39 13.97
C LEU A 161 -36.05 4.99 14.81
N ASP A 162 -37.26 5.29 14.32
CA ASP A 162 -38.51 4.86 14.94
C ASP A 162 -38.77 3.40 14.56
N LEU A 163 -38.71 2.51 15.57
CA LEU A 163 -38.97 1.09 15.44
C LEU A 163 -40.34 0.74 16.03
N ALA A 164 -41.12 -0.08 15.31
CA ALA A 164 -42.30 -0.74 15.85
C ALA A 164 -41.92 -1.94 16.71
N ALA A 165 -42.87 -2.43 17.52
CA ALA A 165 -42.70 -3.70 18.22
C ALA A 165 -42.66 -4.86 17.22
N GLY A 166 -41.76 -5.83 17.41
CA GLY A 166 -41.49 -6.92 16.49
C GLY A 166 -40.32 -6.65 15.55
N ASP A 167 -40.37 -7.25 14.37
CA ASP A 167 -39.34 -7.13 13.33
C ASP A 167 -39.59 -5.90 12.46
N ASN A 168 -38.57 -5.07 12.30
CA ASN A 168 -38.59 -3.89 11.44
C ASN A 168 -37.67 -4.11 10.25
N GLU A 169 -38.20 -4.00 9.04
CA GLU A 169 -37.40 -4.05 7.82
C GLU A 169 -36.61 -2.76 7.68
N VAL A 170 -35.29 -2.88 7.51
CA VAL A 170 -34.39 -1.76 7.30
C VAL A 170 -33.74 -1.90 5.93
N LEU A 171 -34.08 -0.96 5.04
CA LEU A 171 -33.44 -0.82 3.74
C LEU A 171 -32.50 0.38 3.80
N LEU A 172 -31.26 0.20 3.35
CA LEU A 172 -30.24 1.23 3.32
C LEU A 172 -29.68 1.36 1.90
N LEU A 173 -29.59 2.59 1.39
CA LEU A 173 -28.81 2.90 0.20
C LEU A 173 -27.51 3.56 0.64
N CYS A 174 -26.38 3.01 0.20
CA CYS A 174 -25.06 3.60 0.34
C CYS A 174 -24.53 3.98 -1.04
N GLU A 175 -24.02 5.19 -1.21
CA GLU A 175 -23.54 5.68 -2.50
C GLU A 175 -22.42 6.72 -2.37
N ASP A 176 -21.61 6.87 -3.40
CA ASP A 176 -20.64 7.96 -3.52
C ASP A 176 -20.27 8.21 -4.99
N LEU A 177 -19.58 9.31 -5.27
CA LEU A 177 -18.83 9.49 -6.50
C LEU A 177 -17.40 8.98 -6.31
N ALA A 178 -17.01 8.00 -7.12
CA ALA A 178 -15.67 7.49 -7.22
C ALA A 178 -14.78 8.40 -8.07
N GLU A 179 -13.71 8.90 -7.45
CA GLU A 179 -12.66 9.70 -8.06
C GLU A 179 -11.31 9.11 -7.62
N ARG A 180 -10.79 8.12 -8.34
CA ARG A 180 -9.59 7.32 -7.97
C ARG A 180 -9.86 6.45 -6.74
N ASP A 181 -9.02 6.55 -5.71
CA ASP A 181 -9.22 5.90 -4.42
C ASP A 181 -10.35 6.59 -3.65
N ILE A 182 -11.35 5.80 -3.23
CA ILE A 182 -12.42 6.28 -2.35
C ILE A 182 -12.55 5.43 -1.10
N ILE A 183 -12.69 6.10 0.04
CA ILE A 183 -13.09 5.51 1.32
C ILE A 183 -14.63 5.50 1.32
N TRP A 184 -15.21 4.37 0.94
CA TRP A 184 -16.65 4.22 0.75
C TRP A 184 -17.22 3.20 1.73
N PHE A 185 -17.90 3.68 2.76
CA PHE A 185 -18.46 2.84 3.82
C PHE A 185 -19.67 3.51 4.47
N PHE A 186 -20.35 2.74 5.32
CA PHE A 186 -21.13 3.32 6.41
C PHE A 186 -20.86 2.57 7.73
N GLU A 187 -21.02 3.28 8.85
CA GLU A 187 -20.89 2.74 10.20
C GLU A 187 -22.13 3.15 10.99
N LEU A 188 -22.86 2.18 11.55
CA LEU A 188 -24.00 2.42 12.43
C LEU A 188 -23.67 1.93 13.83
N GLU A 189 -23.12 2.82 14.66
CA GLU A 189 -22.79 2.58 16.07
C GLU A 189 -24.05 2.74 16.92
N VAL A 190 -24.34 1.78 17.80
CA VAL A 190 -25.44 1.90 18.77
C VAL A 190 -24.98 2.79 19.92
N ILE A 191 -25.71 3.88 20.18
CA ILE A 191 -25.46 4.80 21.30
C ILE A 191 -26.65 4.83 22.28
N ASP A 192 -27.48 3.79 22.22
CA ASP A 192 -28.64 3.57 23.07
C ASP A 192 -28.25 2.73 24.30
N ALA A 193 -28.92 2.97 25.43
CA ALA A 193 -28.76 2.16 26.64
C ALA A 193 -29.33 0.75 26.47
N VAL A 194 -30.36 0.60 25.63
CA VAL A 194 -30.98 -0.70 25.33
C VAL A 194 -30.36 -1.28 24.06
N PRO A 195 -29.71 -2.46 24.12
CA PRO A 195 -29.10 -3.09 22.94
C PRO A 195 -30.09 -3.27 21.77
N LEU A 196 -29.56 -3.21 20.56
CA LEU A 196 -30.32 -3.47 19.34
C LEU A 196 -30.23 -4.96 18.98
N THR A 197 -31.37 -5.62 18.78
CA THR A 197 -31.38 -6.98 18.26
C THR A 197 -31.41 -6.94 16.74
N VAL A 198 -30.36 -7.42 16.09
CA VAL A 198 -30.29 -7.53 14.63
C VAL A 198 -30.61 -8.97 14.23
N VAL A 199 -31.60 -9.13 13.36
CA VAL A 199 -31.99 -10.42 12.78
C VAL A 199 -31.28 -10.55 11.43
N LEU A 200 -30.54 -11.63 11.22
CA LEU A 200 -29.86 -11.81 9.94
C LEU A 200 -30.89 -12.06 8.84
N PRO A 201 -30.61 -11.62 7.61
CA PRO A 201 -31.65 -11.49 6.60
C PRO A 201 -31.77 -12.79 5.76
N VAL A 202 -31.21 -13.90 6.25
CA VAL A 202 -31.22 -15.24 5.62
C VAL A 202 -31.54 -16.33 6.65
N PRO A 203 -32.14 -17.46 6.23
CA PRO A 203 -32.44 -18.60 7.10
C PRO A 203 -31.18 -19.44 7.39
N LEU A 204 -30.12 -18.81 7.91
CA LEU A 204 -29.01 -19.52 8.54
C LEU A 204 -29.36 -19.76 10.00
N ASN A 205 -28.92 -20.85 10.62
CA ASN A 205 -29.06 -20.93 12.08
C ASN A 205 -27.97 -20.05 12.75
N ARG A 206 -28.22 -19.61 13.99
CA ARG A 206 -27.34 -18.66 14.71
C ARG A 206 -25.89 -19.16 14.82
N GLU A 207 -25.72 -20.45 15.04
CA GLU A 207 -24.40 -21.07 15.24
C GLU A 207 -23.63 -21.15 13.92
N GLU A 208 -24.31 -21.42 12.81
CA GLU A 208 -23.73 -21.43 11.47
C GLU A 208 -23.24 -20.05 11.04
N THR A 209 -23.98 -18.97 11.32
CA THR A 209 -23.49 -17.61 11.04
C THR A 209 -22.27 -17.25 11.89
N LYS A 210 -22.31 -17.48 13.21
CA LYS A 210 -21.16 -17.23 14.08
C LYS A 210 -19.92 -17.98 13.58
N ARG A 211 -20.12 -19.20 13.10
CA ARG A 211 -19.07 -20.04 12.50
C ARG A 211 -18.52 -19.41 11.22
N LEU A 212 -19.36 -19.05 10.25
CA LEU A 212 -18.91 -18.43 9.00
C LEU A 212 -18.20 -17.09 9.23
N ALA A 213 -18.72 -16.26 10.14
CA ALA A 213 -18.10 -15.01 10.55
C ALA A 213 -16.70 -15.24 11.16
N ALA A 214 -16.55 -16.23 12.05
CA ALA A 214 -15.25 -16.58 12.61
C ALA A 214 -14.27 -17.10 11.55
N LEU A 215 -14.71 -17.97 10.63
CA LEU A 215 -13.87 -18.49 9.55
C LEU A 215 -13.33 -17.36 8.64
N VAL A 216 -14.20 -16.44 8.20
CA VAL A 216 -13.82 -15.31 7.34
C VAL A 216 -12.96 -14.27 8.06
N ARG A 217 -13.22 -14.03 9.35
CA ARG A 217 -12.42 -13.12 10.16
C ARG A 217 -11.00 -13.64 10.36
N ASP A 218 -10.86 -14.95 10.58
CA ASP A 218 -9.60 -15.54 11.02
C ASP A 218 -8.77 -16.13 9.87
N VAL A 219 -9.33 -16.26 8.66
CA VAL A 219 -8.62 -16.86 7.53
C VAL A 219 -7.38 -16.05 7.13
N HIS A 220 -6.27 -16.76 6.97
CA HIS A 220 -4.99 -16.19 6.55
C HIS A 220 -4.13 -17.25 5.84
N PRO A 221 -3.11 -16.84 5.06
CA PRO A 221 -2.19 -17.79 4.48
C PRO A 221 -1.30 -18.40 5.57
N ALA A 222 -0.98 -19.69 5.46
CA ALA A 222 -0.11 -20.38 6.40
C ALA A 222 1.31 -19.77 6.43
N ARG A 223 1.74 -19.17 5.31
CA ARG A 223 3.10 -18.66 5.05
C ARG A 223 3.06 -17.22 4.54
N ASP A 224 4.14 -16.48 4.78
CA ASP A 224 4.38 -15.16 4.18
C ASP A 224 4.64 -15.28 2.68
N VAL A 225 5.29 -16.38 2.26
CA VAL A 225 5.61 -16.66 0.86
C VAL A 225 5.46 -18.14 0.52
N PHE A 226 4.88 -18.42 -0.64
CA PHE A 226 4.77 -19.76 -1.22
C PHE A 226 5.75 -19.88 -2.39
N SER A 227 6.73 -20.76 -2.24
CA SER A 227 7.68 -21.11 -3.29
C SER A 227 7.77 -22.61 -3.45
N GLY A 228 7.61 -23.07 -4.70
CA GLY A 228 7.52 -24.50 -5.04
C GLY A 228 6.43 -25.28 -4.29
N SER A 229 5.45 -24.59 -3.69
CA SER A 229 4.44 -25.17 -2.81
C SER A 229 3.07 -24.56 -3.05
N ALA A 230 2.03 -25.33 -2.74
CA ALA A 230 0.65 -24.89 -2.85
C ALA A 230 0.31 -23.87 -1.75
N LEU A 231 -0.58 -22.93 -2.08
CA LEU A 231 -1.27 -22.09 -1.12
C LEU A 231 -1.96 -22.98 -0.08
N GLU A 232 -1.65 -22.72 1.19
CA GLU A 232 -2.37 -23.27 2.33
C GLU A 232 -3.06 -22.12 3.07
N LEU A 233 -4.36 -22.23 3.24
CA LEU A 233 -5.19 -21.32 4.03
C LEU A 233 -5.43 -21.93 5.40
N VAL A 234 -5.25 -21.15 6.45
CA VAL A 234 -5.50 -21.53 7.84
C VAL A 234 -6.74 -20.80 8.34
N PHE A 235 -7.63 -21.51 9.02
CA PHE A 235 -8.84 -20.99 9.63
C PHE A 235 -8.74 -21.07 11.16
N GLY A 236 -9.19 -20.03 11.86
CA GLY A 236 -9.14 -19.97 13.33
C GLY A 236 -10.03 -20.99 14.05
N ALA A 237 -10.98 -21.59 13.34
CA ALA A 237 -11.85 -22.66 13.83
C ALA A 237 -12.11 -23.68 12.73
N ALA A 238 -12.38 -24.93 13.10
CA ALA A 238 -12.82 -25.95 12.15
C ALA A 238 -14.35 -25.92 11.99
N PRO A 239 -14.90 -26.13 10.77
CA PRO A 239 -16.33 -26.23 10.62
C PRO A 239 -16.84 -27.55 11.22
N THR A 240 -18.08 -27.54 11.70
CA THR A 240 -18.75 -28.72 12.26
C THR A 240 -19.38 -29.64 11.19
N SER A 241 -19.45 -29.16 9.95
CA SER A 241 -19.97 -29.85 8.78
C SER A 241 -19.11 -29.48 7.58
N ASP A 242 -19.12 -30.31 6.53
CA ASP A 242 -18.48 -29.96 5.27
C ASP A 242 -18.99 -28.61 4.75
N LEU A 243 -18.05 -27.73 4.38
CA LEU A 243 -18.32 -26.37 3.93
C LEU A 243 -17.76 -26.18 2.52
N PRO A 244 -18.61 -25.90 1.52
CA PRO A 244 -18.14 -25.52 0.19
C PRO A 244 -17.29 -24.25 0.24
N VAL A 245 -16.19 -24.27 -0.50
CA VAL A 245 -15.25 -23.16 -0.61
C VAL A 245 -14.89 -22.95 -2.08
N HIS A 246 -15.14 -21.75 -2.58
CA HIS A 246 -14.62 -21.30 -3.87
C HIS A 246 -13.41 -20.39 -3.65
N ILE A 247 -12.30 -20.71 -4.32
CA ILE A 247 -11.05 -19.95 -4.28
C ILE A 247 -10.75 -19.41 -5.66
N ALA A 248 -10.59 -18.09 -5.77
CA ALA A 248 -10.08 -17.44 -6.97
C ALA A 248 -8.82 -16.62 -6.65
N VAL A 249 -7.70 -16.97 -7.28
CA VAL A 249 -6.43 -16.22 -7.19
C VAL A 249 -6.33 -15.33 -8.41
N LYS A 250 -6.21 -14.01 -8.19
CA LYS A 250 -6.15 -12.99 -9.25
C LYS A 250 -4.94 -12.09 -9.10
N SER A 251 -4.33 -11.72 -10.22
CA SER A 251 -3.25 -10.74 -10.20
C SER A 251 -3.75 -9.33 -9.84
N HIS A 252 -2.89 -8.52 -9.23
CA HIS A 252 -3.14 -7.09 -9.00
C HIS A 252 -2.89 -6.22 -10.25
N GLY A 253 -2.56 -6.83 -11.39
CA GLY A 253 -2.44 -6.11 -12.67
C GLY A 253 -3.78 -5.51 -13.09
N HIS A 254 -3.76 -4.55 -14.03
CA HIS A 254 -5.00 -3.95 -14.55
C HIS A 254 -5.91 -5.00 -15.19
N GLU A 255 -5.34 -6.02 -15.82
CA GLU A 255 -6.06 -7.13 -16.43
C GLU A 255 -6.72 -8.08 -15.41
N ARG A 256 -6.31 -8.02 -14.13
CA ARG A 256 -6.75 -8.90 -13.04
C ARG A 256 -6.83 -10.38 -13.45
N ALA A 257 -5.78 -10.86 -14.11
CA ALA A 257 -5.73 -12.21 -14.69
C ALA A 257 -6.05 -13.27 -13.64
N ALA A 258 -6.94 -14.21 -13.99
CA ALA A 258 -7.23 -15.37 -13.17
C ALA A 258 -6.07 -16.36 -13.25
N LEU A 259 -5.43 -16.64 -12.12
CA LEU A 259 -4.28 -17.53 -12.00
C LEU A 259 -4.67 -18.92 -11.49
N ALA A 260 -5.71 -18.97 -10.66
CA ALA A 260 -6.36 -20.20 -10.22
C ALA A 260 -7.83 -19.91 -9.92
N ASP A 261 -8.71 -20.87 -10.21
CA ASP A 261 -10.14 -20.83 -9.92
C ASP A 261 -10.57 -22.26 -9.54
N VAL A 262 -10.92 -22.46 -8.26
CA VAL A 262 -11.05 -23.80 -7.67
C VAL A 262 -12.28 -23.87 -6.80
N GLU A 263 -13.12 -24.88 -7.07
CA GLU A 263 -14.20 -25.32 -6.18
C GLU A 263 -13.70 -26.47 -5.32
N THR A 264 -13.80 -26.33 -4.01
CA THR A 264 -13.33 -27.33 -3.03
C THR A 264 -14.21 -27.34 -1.78
N VAL A 265 -13.85 -28.17 -0.80
CA VAL A 265 -14.61 -28.35 0.45
C VAL A 265 -13.66 -28.35 1.64
N LEU A 266 -13.90 -27.46 2.60
CA LEU A 266 -13.31 -27.54 3.93
C LEU A 266 -14.10 -28.58 4.75
N LYS A 267 -13.50 -29.73 5.05
CA LYS A 267 -14.20 -30.82 5.73
C LYS A 267 -14.47 -30.51 7.19
N ALA A 268 -15.51 -31.15 7.73
CA ALA A 268 -15.78 -31.09 9.17
C ALA A 268 -14.52 -31.46 9.99
N GLY A 269 -14.17 -30.62 10.96
CA GLY A 269 -12.98 -30.82 11.81
C GLY A 269 -11.64 -30.36 11.20
N GLN A 270 -11.59 -29.90 9.95
CA GLN A 270 -10.38 -29.33 9.35
C GLN A 270 -10.26 -27.83 9.62
N SER A 271 -9.06 -27.38 10.00
CA SER A 271 -8.73 -25.96 10.21
C SER A 271 -7.74 -25.41 9.18
N SER A 272 -7.43 -26.17 8.14
CA SER A 272 -6.65 -25.70 7.00
C SER A 272 -7.12 -26.31 5.68
N LEU A 273 -6.81 -25.63 4.59
CA LEU A 273 -7.17 -26.01 3.23
C LEU A 273 -5.98 -25.72 2.28
N THR A 274 -5.50 -26.75 1.60
CA THR A 274 -4.43 -26.63 0.60
C THR A 274 -5.03 -26.57 -0.80
N ILE A 275 -4.47 -25.72 -1.67
CA ILE A 275 -4.93 -25.49 -3.05
C ILE A 275 -3.83 -25.87 -4.05
N PRO A 276 -3.71 -27.15 -4.46
CA PRO A 276 -2.63 -27.64 -5.33
C PRO A 276 -2.50 -26.91 -6.67
N GLU A 277 -3.58 -26.38 -7.20
CA GLU A 277 -3.65 -25.64 -8.48
C GLU A 277 -2.83 -24.34 -8.46
N THR A 278 -2.46 -23.86 -7.27
CA THR A 278 -1.61 -22.69 -7.10
C THR A 278 -0.11 -22.99 -7.25
N ILE A 279 0.29 -24.26 -7.37
CA ILE A 279 1.68 -24.63 -7.63
C ILE A 279 2.09 -24.15 -9.03
N GLY A 280 3.10 -23.30 -9.09
CA GLY A 280 3.68 -22.83 -10.35
C GLY A 280 2.91 -21.71 -11.05
N ILE A 281 1.94 -21.09 -10.36
CA ILE A 281 1.37 -19.83 -10.85
C ILE A 281 2.46 -18.75 -10.93
N ALA A 282 2.21 -17.71 -11.73
CA ALA A 282 3.18 -16.65 -11.96
C ALA A 282 3.59 -15.94 -10.65
N ASP A 283 4.86 -15.61 -10.53
CA ASP A 283 5.41 -14.84 -9.42
C ASP A 283 4.63 -13.52 -9.23
N GLY A 284 4.28 -13.22 -7.99
CA GLY A 284 3.56 -12.01 -7.65
C GLY A 284 2.86 -12.07 -6.30
N TYR A 285 2.51 -10.89 -5.80
CA TYR A 285 1.63 -10.72 -4.65
C TYR A 285 0.21 -10.63 -5.19
N HIS A 286 -0.58 -11.69 -4.98
CA HIS A 286 -1.87 -11.87 -5.66
C HIS A 286 -3.02 -11.89 -4.66
N GLY A 287 -4.16 -11.36 -5.11
CA GLY A 287 -5.39 -11.37 -4.35
C GLY A 287 -6.02 -12.76 -4.37
N VAL A 288 -6.35 -13.27 -3.20
CA VAL A 288 -7.01 -14.55 -2.96
C VAL A 288 -8.43 -14.27 -2.47
N ARG A 289 -9.41 -14.43 -3.36
CA ARG A 289 -10.83 -14.34 -3.02
C ARG A 289 -11.32 -15.70 -2.54
N ILE A 290 -11.85 -15.74 -1.32
CA ILE A 290 -12.32 -16.95 -0.63
C ILE A 290 -13.82 -16.79 -0.39
N THR A 291 -14.64 -17.62 -1.03
CA THR A 291 -16.10 -17.61 -0.83
C THR A 291 -16.50 -18.89 -0.11
N LEU A 292 -17.10 -18.75 1.08
CA LEU A 292 -17.52 -19.85 1.94
C LEU A 292 -19.05 -19.98 1.95
N GLY A 293 -19.57 -21.20 1.84
CA GLY A 293 -21.01 -21.48 1.95
C GLY A 293 -21.69 -21.72 0.60
N SER A 294 -23.02 -21.68 0.56
CA SER A 294 -23.81 -21.92 -0.65
C SER A 294 -25.10 -21.07 -0.68
N GLY A 295 -25.59 -20.78 -1.89
CA GLY A 295 -26.81 -20.00 -2.11
C GLY A 295 -26.73 -18.61 -1.47
N ALA A 296 -27.80 -18.23 -0.75
CA ALA A 296 -27.87 -16.95 -0.04
C ALA A 296 -27.02 -16.90 1.25
N GLY A 297 -26.41 -18.03 1.68
CA GLY A 297 -25.59 -18.13 2.88
C GLY A 297 -24.09 -17.97 2.63
N THR A 298 -23.69 -17.33 1.53
CA THR A 298 -22.29 -17.15 1.16
C THR A 298 -21.66 -15.94 1.82
N VAL A 299 -20.39 -16.09 2.22
CA VAL A 299 -19.56 -15.02 2.75
C VAL A 299 -18.26 -15.00 1.99
N THR A 300 -17.82 -13.82 1.57
CA THR A 300 -16.56 -13.67 0.85
C THR A 300 -15.53 -12.89 1.67
N ARG A 301 -14.28 -13.39 1.64
CA ARG A 301 -13.09 -12.69 2.11
C ARG A 301 -12.12 -12.49 0.96
N VAL A 302 -11.42 -11.37 0.94
CA VAL A 302 -10.25 -11.17 0.09
C VAL A 302 -9.04 -10.97 1.00
N ILE A 303 -7.98 -11.71 0.73
CA ILE A 303 -6.66 -11.59 1.38
C ILE A 303 -5.59 -11.60 0.30
N ASP A 304 -4.34 -11.32 0.65
CA ASP A 304 -3.22 -11.42 -0.29
C ASP A 304 -2.19 -12.48 0.11
N ALA A 305 -1.54 -13.06 -0.90
CA ALA A 305 -0.46 -14.02 -0.70
C ALA A 305 0.67 -13.80 -1.72
N ALA A 306 1.92 -13.99 -1.27
CA ALA A 306 3.10 -13.92 -2.12
C ALA A 306 3.41 -15.29 -2.73
N PHE A 307 3.56 -15.33 -4.05
CA PHE A 307 3.97 -16.50 -4.80
C PHE A 307 5.29 -16.21 -5.50
N MET A 308 6.25 -17.11 -5.36
CA MET A 308 7.57 -16.99 -5.97
C MET A 308 8.00 -18.33 -6.53
N ARG A 309 8.71 -18.34 -7.66
CA ARG A 309 9.35 -19.57 -8.12
C ARG A 309 10.46 -19.98 -7.17
N ASP A 310 11.38 -19.05 -6.88
CA ASP A 310 12.59 -19.30 -6.12
C ASP A 310 12.81 -18.23 -5.04
N ILE A 311 12.99 -18.68 -3.79
CA ILE A 311 13.29 -17.81 -2.64
C ILE A 311 14.70 -17.22 -2.70
N ALA A 312 15.64 -17.90 -3.36
CA ALA A 312 16.99 -17.39 -3.55
C ALA A 312 17.10 -16.64 -4.89
N PRO A 313 17.79 -15.50 -4.95
CA PRO A 313 18.01 -14.81 -6.22
C PRO A 313 18.99 -15.62 -7.08
N GLU A 314 18.77 -15.67 -8.40
CA GLU A 314 19.74 -16.24 -9.32
C GLU A 314 21.01 -15.37 -9.34
N ALA A 315 22.18 -16.01 -9.30
CA ALA A 315 23.45 -15.30 -9.39
C ALA A 315 23.68 -14.80 -10.83
N SER A 316 23.71 -13.49 -11.01
CA SER A 316 23.92 -12.87 -12.32
C SER A 316 25.41 -12.62 -12.56
N ALA A 317 26.07 -13.55 -13.27
CA ALA A 317 27.52 -13.54 -13.48
C ALA A 317 28.01 -12.65 -14.65
N GLY A 318 27.11 -11.94 -15.33
CA GLY A 318 27.43 -11.04 -16.45
C GLY A 318 27.69 -9.60 -16.03
N ASP A 319 28.28 -8.80 -16.91
CA ASP A 319 28.31 -7.34 -16.76
C ASP A 319 26.90 -6.72 -16.89
N ILE A 320 26.77 -5.43 -16.60
CA ILE A 320 25.47 -4.74 -16.67
C ILE A 320 24.81 -4.82 -18.05
N SER A 321 25.59 -4.88 -19.13
CA SER A 321 25.07 -5.01 -20.49
C SER A 321 24.40 -6.38 -20.69
N ALA A 322 25.06 -7.45 -20.26
CA ALA A 322 24.49 -8.80 -20.27
C ALA A 322 23.22 -8.89 -19.41
N ARG A 323 23.21 -8.24 -18.24
CA ARG A 323 22.04 -8.20 -17.35
C ARG A 323 20.86 -7.43 -17.95
N LYS A 324 21.10 -6.25 -18.53
CA LYS A 324 20.08 -5.50 -19.28
C LYS A 324 19.44 -6.35 -20.38
N LYS A 325 20.26 -7.08 -21.15
CA LYS A 325 19.77 -7.99 -22.21
C LYS A 325 18.92 -9.12 -21.64
N ALA A 326 19.37 -9.75 -20.55
CA ALA A 326 18.62 -10.81 -19.87
C ALA A 326 17.28 -10.30 -19.34
N ALA A 327 17.27 -9.14 -18.68
CA ALA A 327 16.06 -8.50 -18.15
C ALA A 327 15.06 -8.10 -19.26
N LEU A 328 15.53 -7.64 -20.44
CA LEU A 328 14.65 -7.41 -21.59
C LEU A 328 14.03 -8.70 -22.11
N SER A 329 14.82 -9.76 -22.27
CA SER A 329 14.31 -11.06 -22.70
C SER A 329 13.32 -11.64 -21.69
N PHE A 330 13.57 -11.46 -20.40
CA PHE A 330 12.64 -11.83 -19.34
C PHE A 330 11.34 -11.04 -19.45
N SER A 331 11.42 -9.71 -19.54
CA SER A 331 10.25 -8.81 -19.62
C SER A 331 9.38 -9.10 -20.85
N ALA A 332 9.99 -9.40 -21.99
CA ALA A 332 9.26 -9.78 -23.21
C ALA A 332 8.43 -11.07 -23.01
N ARG A 333 8.99 -12.04 -22.29
CA ARG A 333 8.39 -13.36 -22.07
C ARG A 333 7.38 -13.39 -20.92
N PHE A 334 7.69 -12.73 -19.81
CA PHE A 334 6.99 -12.87 -18.53
C PHE A 334 6.41 -11.58 -17.96
N GLY A 335 6.63 -10.45 -18.64
CA GLY A 335 6.10 -9.16 -18.20
C GLY A 335 4.57 -9.15 -18.10
N ALA A 336 4.04 -8.28 -17.22
CA ALA A 336 2.61 -8.00 -17.15
C ALA A 336 2.06 -7.51 -18.51
N TRP A 337 0.75 -7.59 -18.71
CA TRP A 337 0.07 -7.14 -19.94
C TRP A 337 0.01 -5.60 -20.02
N ARG A 338 1.18 -4.96 -20.12
CA ARG A 338 1.37 -3.51 -20.15
C ARG A 338 2.35 -3.13 -21.26
N ILE A 339 2.30 -1.87 -21.68
CA ILE A 339 3.08 -1.34 -22.81
C ILE A 339 4.59 -1.61 -22.72
N GLY A 340 5.18 -1.62 -21.51
CA GLY A 340 6.59 -1.96 -21.33
C GLY A 340 6.96 -3.38 -21.77
N ARG A 341 6.03 -4.34 -21.71
CA ARG A 341 6.22 -5.67 -22.29
C ARG A 341 6.29 -5.61 -23.81
N ALA A 342 5.39 -4.88 -24.46
CA ALA A 342 5.45 -4.70 -25.91
C ALA A 342 6.76 -4.02 -26.34
N LEU A 343 7.22 -3.02 -25.58
CA LEU A 343 8.55 -2.42 -25.75
C LEU A 343 9.66 -3.48 -25.68
N ALA A 344 9.68 -4.31 -24.63
CA ALA A 344 10.67 -5.38 -24.50
C ALA A 344 10.60 -6.41 -25.63
N MET A 345 9.39 -6.79 -26.07
CA MET A 345 9.17 -7.72 -27.18
C MET A 345 9.76 -7.18 -28.49
N VAL A 346 9.43 -5.94 -28.86
CA VAL A 346 9.92 -5.33 -30.10
C VAL A 346 11.43 -5.04 -30.04
N ALA A 347 11.94 -4.62 -28.88
CA ALA A 347 13.37 -4.40 -28.65
C ALA A 347 14.19 -5.69 -28.77
N THR A 348 13.63 -6.83 -28.34
CA THR A 348 14.25 -8.15 -28.46
C THR A 348 14.02 -8.83 -29.81
N GLY A 349 13.29 -8.18 -30.72
CA GLY A 349 13.08 -8.66 -32.09
C GLY A 349 11.94 -9.67 -32.25
N SER A 350 10.97 -9.69 -31.33
CA SER A 350 9.75 -10.51 -31.46
C SER A 350 8.89 -10.06 -32.63
N ASP A 351 8.34 -11.03 -33.36
CA ASP A 351 7.41 -10.87 -34.48
C ASP A 351 5.96 -11.24 -34.11
N ASP A 352 5.66 -11.48 -32.82
CA ASP A 352 4.32 -11.78 -32.32
C ASP A 352 3.44 -10.51 -32.30
N ILE A 353 3.04 -10.08 -33.50
CA ILE A 353 2.31 -8.84 -33.69
C ILE A 353 0.91 -8.88 -33.07
N LYS A 354 0.35 -10.08 -32.86
CA LYS A 354 -0.95 -10.26 -32.23
C LYS A 354 -0.88 -9.86 -30.76
N THR A 355 0.10 -10.37 -30.03
CA THR A 355 0.28 -10.02 -28.60
C THR A 355 0.69 -8.56 -28.45
N ILE A 356 1.62 -8.08 -29.28
CA ILE A 356 2.04 -6.66 -29.28
C ILE A 356 0.83 -5.76 -29.53
N GLY A 357 0.04 -6.06 -30.56
CA GLY A 357 -1.17 -5.30 -30.89
C GLY A 357 -2.20 -5.30 -29.77
N GLY A 358 -2.46 -6.44 -29.13
CA GLY A 358 -3.39 -6.51 -28.00
C GLY A 358 -2.94 -5.72 -26.77
N ILE A 359 -1.63 -5.62 -26.51
CA ILE A 359 -1.08 -4.77 -25.44
C ILE A 359 -1.21 -3.29 -25.82
N VAL A 360 -0.90 -2.92 -27.06
CA VAL A 360 -1.04 -1.55 -27.56
C VAL A 360 -2.51 -1.13 -27.49
N ASP A 361 -3.44 -1.95 -27.97
CA ASP A 361 -4.88 -1.64 -27.97
C ASP A 361 -5.42 -1.40 -26.54
N ALA A 362 -5.01 -2.23 -25.57
CA ALA A 362 -5.35 -2.02 -24.15
C ALA A 362 -4.75 -0.71 -23.59
N THR A 363 -3.54 -0.36 -24.03
CA THR A 363 -2.86 0.89 -23.65
C THR A 363 -3.60 2.10 -24.21
N LEU A 364 -3.97 2.08 -25.50
CA LEU A 364 -4.72 3.15 -26.15
C LEU A 364 -6.09 3.33 -25.51
N HIS A 365 -6.78 2.24 -25.16
CA HIS A 365 -8.07 2.31 -24.46
C HIS A 365 -8.01 3.12 -23.16
N SER A 366 -6.97 2.91 -22.35
CA SER A 366 -6.76 3.61 -21.08
C SER A 366 -6.41 5.10 -21.30
N ILE A 367 -5.56 5.39 -22.29
CA ILE A 367 -5.17 6.76 -22.69
C ILE A 367 -6.37 7.54 -23.22
N ASP A 368 -7.15 6.97 -24.13
CA ASP A 368 -8.31 7.62 -24.77
C ASP A 368 -9.42 7.93 -23.76
N ARG A 369 -9.55 7.10 -22.73
CA ARG A 369 -10.48 7.30 -21.61
C ARG A 369 -9.96 8.26 -20.55
N ARG A 370 -8.70 8.69 -20.65
CA ARG A 370 -8.01 9.54 -19.66
C ARG A 370 -8.12 8.93 -18.26
N GLU A 371 -7.86 7.63 -18.20
CA GLU A 371 -7.80 6.90 -16.94
C GLU A 371 -6.69 7.49 -16.06
N ASP A 372 -6.93 7.54 -14.75
CA ASP A 372 -5.88 7.92 -13.81
C ASP A 372 -4.65 7.00 -13.95
N CYS A 373 -3.46 7.61 -13.91
CA CYS A 373 -2.16 7.00 -14.23
C CYS A 373 -1.92 6.68 -15.73
N SER A 374 -2.73 7.20 -16.66
CA SER A 374 -2.48 7.04 -18.11
C SER A 374 -1.18 7.74 -18.57
N ASP A 375 -0.68 8.72 -17.82
CA ASP A 375 0.61 9.37 -18.05
C ASP A 375 1.80 8.40 -17.90
N PHE A 376 1.69 7.42 -17.00
CA PHE A 376 2.72 6.39 -16.79
C PHE A 376 2.86 5.44 -17.98
N ILE A 377 1.76 5.18 -18.71
CA ILE A 377 1.77 4.30 -19.90
C ILE A 377 1.95 5.05 -21.22
N MET A 378 1.70 6.37 -21.24
CA MET A 378 1.95 7.22 -22.40
C MET A 378 3.45 7.29 -22.73
N ILE A 379 4.34 7.39 -21.75
CA ILE A 379 5.78 7.52 -22.01
C ILE A 379 6.40 6.25 -22.61
N PRO A 380 6.17 5.03 -22.08
CA PRO A 380 6.68 3.83 -22.72
C PRO A 380 6.06 3.59 -24.11
N LEU A 381 4.82 4.04 -24.35
CA LEU A 381 4.21 4.04 -25.69
C LEU A 381 4.97 4.96 -26.65
N LEU A 382 5.27 6.19 -26.20
CA LEU A 382 6.10 7.15 -26.95
C LEU A 382 7.50 6.60 -27.20
N TRP A 383 8.11 5.93 -26.22
CA TRP A 383 9.39 5.25 -26.41
C TRP A 383 9.29 4.17 -27.49
N LEU A 384 8.28 3.30 -27.41
CA LEU A 384 8.06 2.23 -28.39
C LEU A 384 7.96 2.78 -29.82
N VAL A 385 7.11 3.78 -30.04
CA VAL A 385 6.87 4.31 -31.40
C VAL A 385 8.05 5.13 -31.93
N ARG A 386 8.77 5.86 -31.05
CA ARG A 386 9.96 6.62 -31.45
C ARG A 386 11.16 5.72 -31.76
N ALA A 387 11.41 4.70 -30.93
CA ALA A 387 12.56 3.82 -31.08
C ALA A 387 12.35 2.72 -32.14
N TYR A 388 11.12 2.23 -32.29
CA TYR A 388 10.82 1.03 -33.08
C TYR A 388 9.57 1.17 -33.96
N GLY A 389 9.12 2.39 -34.23
CA GLY A 389 7.91 2.63 -35.02
C GLY A 389 7.95 1.98 -36.40
N ASP A 390 9.11 1.89 -37.04
CA ASP A 390 9.35 1.22 -38.32
C ASP A 390 9.01 -0.29 -38.30
N ARG A 391 9.07 -0.92 -37.13
CA ARG A 391 8.73 -2.33 -36.90
C ARG A 391 7.24 -2.57 -36.63
N LEU A 392 6.46 -1.51 -36.41
CA LEU A 392 5.03 -1.61 -36.14
C LEU A 392 4.20 -1.56 -37.44
N PRO A 393 2.99 -2.14 -37.48
CA PRO A 393 2.04 -1.94 -38.56
C PRO A 393 1.63 -0.47 -38.72
N ALA A 394 1.38 -0.03 -39.95
CA ALA A 394 1.06 1.36 -40.24
C ALA A 394 -0.28 1.82 -39.62
N ASP A 395 -1.28 0.93 -39.58
CA ASP A 395 -2.58 1.17 -38.95
C ASP A 395 -2.46 1.28 -37.42
N MET A 396 -1.55 0.52 -36.81
CA MET A 396 -1.26 0.61 -35.38
C MET A 396 -0.63 1.95 -35.05
N ARG A 397 0.38 2.39 -35.83
CA ARG A 397 0.97 3.73 -35.67
C ARG A 397 -0.05 4.84 -35.81
N ALA A 398 -0.94 4.78 -36.81
CA ALA A 398 -1.96 5.81 -37.00
C ALA A 398 -2.91 5.95 -35.80
N ARG A 399 -3.24 4.84 -35.12
CA ARG A 399 -4.06 4.85 -33.90
C ARG A 399 -3.28 5.40 -32.70
N ILE A 400 -1.99 5.09 -32.58
CA ILE A 400 -1.09 5.68 -31.59
C ILE A 400 -1.05 7.20 -31.77
N ASP A 401 -0.81 7.68 -32.99
CA ASP A 401 -0.77 9.12 -33.30
C ASP A 401 -2.08 9.83 -32.93
N ALA A 402 -3.22 9.22 -33.26
CA ALA A 402 -4.53 9.77 -32.90
C ALA A 402 -4.72 9.89 -31.38
N SER A 403 -4.30 8.88 -30.62
CA SER A 403 -4.40 8.88 -29.15
C SER A 403 -3.48 9.93 -28.52
N ILE A 404 -2.25 10.07 -29.03
CA ILE A 404 -1.29 11.11 -28.63
C ILE A 404 -1.90 12.51 -28.84
N LEU A 405 -2.49 12.77 -30.02
CA LEU A 405 -3.10 14.07 -30.33
C LEU A 405 -4.41 14.34 -29.58
N GLY A 406 -5.08 13.28 -29.11
CA GLY A 406 -6.33 13.34 -28.33
C GLY A 406 -6.15 13.52 -26.82
N TYR A 407 -4.94 13.25 -26.33
CA TYR A 407 -4.64 13.22 -24.91
C TYR A 407 -4.63 14.61 -24.27
N ARG A 408 -4.90 14.64 -22.96
CA ARG A 408 -4.85 15.85 -22.12
C ARG A 408 -3.55 15.83 -21.33
N TYR A 409 -2.65 16.76 -21.64
CA TYR A 409 -1.29 16.75 -21.11
C TYR A 409 -1.12 17.52 -19.80
N TRP A 410 -2.03 18.45 -19.47
CA TRP A 410 -1.96 19.19 -18.21
C TRP A 410 -3.29 19.81 -17.80
N VAL A 411 -3.34 20.35 -16.57
CA VAL A 411 -4.55 20.91 -15.96
C VAL A 411 -5.09 22.15 -16.67
N ASP A 412 -4.24 22.91 -17.38
CA ASP A 412 -4.65 24.09 -18.15
C ASP A 412 -5.44 23.74 -19.42
N GLU A 413 -5.46 22.47 -19.80
CA GLU A 413 -6.28 21.94 -20.89
C GLU A 413 -7.64 21.48 -20.32
N PRO A 414 -8.76 21.69 -21.04
CA PRO A 414 -10.08 21.26 -20.56
C PRO A 414 -10.20 19.75 -20.40
N GLY A 415 -10.73 19.31 -19.25
CA GLY A 415 -11.07 17.91 -19.02
C GLY A 415 -12.13 17.73 -17.93
N ASN A 416 -12.73 16.54 -17.93
CA ASN A 416 -13.74 16.07 -16.97
C ASN A 416 -13.38 14.68 -16.44
N ASP A 417 -12.09 14.37 -16.51
CA ASP A 417 -11.46 13.16 -16.00
C ASP A 417 -11.08 13.30 -14.52
N VAL A 418 -10.57 12.21 -13.94
CA VAL A 418 -10.03 12.16 -12.58
C VAL A 418 -8.53 11.89 -12.57
N MET A 419 -7.81 12.24 -13.63
CA MET A 419 -6.35 12.08 -13.63
C MET A 419 -5.72 12.91 -12.51
N TRP A 420 -4.74 12.33 -11.83
CA TRP A 420 -4.01 12.98 -10.75
C TRP A 420 -2.78 13.72 -11.29
N PHE A 421 -2.85 15.05 -11.33
CA PHE A 421 -1.78 15.88 -11.92
C PHE A 421 -0.75 16.40 -10.90
N TRP A 422 -0.89 16.10 -9.61
CA TRP A 422 -0.34 16.97 -8.56
C TRP A 422 0.80 16.38 -7.73
N SER A 423 1.04 15.07 -7.77
CA SER A 423 2.25 14.52 -7.14
C SER A 423 3.45 14.62 -8.07
N GLU A 424 4.62 14.68 -7.47
CA GLU A 424 5.91 14.82 -8.14
C GLU A 424 6.11 13.89 -9.35
N ASN A 425 5.88 12.59 -9.17
CA ASN A 425 6.02 11.58 -10.22
C ASN A 425 5.05 11.78 -11.40
N HIS A 426 3.82 12.21 -11.13
CA HIS A 426 2.83 12.52 -12.16
C HIS A 426 3.21 13.80 -12.91
N VAL A 427 3.64 14.86 -12.20
CA VAL A 427 4.11 16.10 -12.84
C VAL A 427 5.26 15.80 -13.81
N LEU A 428 6.23 14.99 -13.37
CA LEU A 428 7.31 14.50 -14.20
C LEU A 428 6.78 13.76 -15.43
N CYS A 429 5.86 12.81 -15.25
CA CYS A 429 5.36 11.98 -16.35
C CYS A 429 4.48 12.76 -17.35
N PHE A 430 3.60 13.64 -16.88
CA PHE A 430 2.82 14.52 -17.74
C PHE A 430 3.71 15.44 -18.58
N HIS A 431 4.71 16.08 -17.98
CA HIS A 431 5.58 16.97 -18.75
C HIS A 431 6.55 16.22 -19.66
N THR A 432 7.04 15.05 -19.24
CA THR A 432 7.86 14.19 -20.12
C THR A 432 7.05 13.71 -21.32
N SER A 433 5.82 13.24 -21.10
CA SER A 433 4.94 12.83 -22.21
C SER A 433 4.60 14.00 -23.13
N GLN A 434 4.35 15.20 -22.58
CA GLN A 434 4.11 16.43 -23.36
C GLN A 434 5.30 16.79 -24.25
N LEU A 435 6.52 16.74 -23.71
CA LEU A 435 7.76 16.98 -24.45
C LEU A 435 7.91 15.98 -25.59
N LEU A 436 7.88 14.69 -25.26
CA LEU A 436 8.16 13.64 -26.22
C LEU A 436 7.10 13.51 -27.32
N ALA A 437 5.84 13.77 -26.99
CA ALA A 437 4.74 13.81 -27.96
C ALA A 437 4.88 15.02 -28.90
N GLY A 438 5.19 16.19 -28.35
CA GLY A 438 5.42 17.41 -29.13
C GLY A 438 6.57 17.27 -30.12
N ASP A 439 7.69 16.68 -29.69
CA ASP A 439 8.84 16.39 -30.55
C ASP A 439 8.55 15.34 -31.63
N TYR A 440 7.70 14.35 -31.31
CA TYR A 440 7.35 13.27 -32.24
C TYR A 440 6.41 13.75 -33.35
N LEU A 441 5.47 14.65 -33.04
CA LEU A 441 4.49 15.20 -33.99
C LEU A 441 4.54 16.74 -34.04
N PRO A 442 5.67 17.34 -34.47
CA PRO A 442 5.96 18.76 -34.24
C PRO A 442 5.01 19.74 -34.94
N ASP A 443 4.45 19.33 -36.08
CA ASP A 443 3.54 20.15 -36.90
C ASP A 443 2.05 19.86 -36.65
N ALA A 444 1.74 18.78 -35.92
CA ALA A 444 0.36 18.37 -35.68
C ALA A 444 -0.31 19.23 -34.59
N THR A 445 -1.64 19.32 -34.65
CA THR A 445 -2.44 20.04 -33.65
C THR A 445 -2.97 19.08 -32.58
N PHE A 446 -2.64 19.37 -31.33
CA PHE A 446 -3.11 18.65 -30.15
C PHE A 446 -4.52 19.12 -29.80
N THR A 447 -5.49 18.22 -29.87
CA THR A 447 -6.92 18.58 -29.91
C THR A 447 -7.45 19.10 -28.58
N ALA A 448 -6.87 18.68 -27.44
CA ALA A 448 -7.26 19.15 -26.12
C ALA A 448 -6.88 20.63 -25.88
N SER A 449 -5.75 21.10 -26.42
CA SER A 449 -5.22 22.45 -26.20
C SER A 449 -5.34 23.39 -27.39
N GLY A 450 -5.43 22.84 -28.61
CA GLY A 450 -5.29 23.59 -29.86
C GLY A 450 -3.86 23.97 -30.22
N ARG A 451 -2.85 23.54 -29.43
CA ARG A 451 -1.44 23.85 -29.66
C ARG A 451 -0.83 22.93 -30.72
N THR A 452 0.19 23.42 -31.42
CA THR A 452 1.07 22.58 -32.25
C THR A 452 2.01 21.73 -31.39
N GLY A 453 2.57 20.66 -31.96
CA GLY A 453 3.57 19.84 -31.27
C GLY A 453 4.80 20.63 -30.80
N ARG A 454 5.30 21.58 -31.62
CA ARG A 454 6.40 22.47 -31.21
C ARG A 454 6.05 23.35 -30.02
N GLU A 455 4.83 23.86 -29.94
CA GLU A 455 4.37 24.65 -28.79
C GLU A 455 4.22 23.77 -27.54
N GLN A 456 3.73 22.53 -27.68
CA GLN A 456 3.67 21.57 -26.57
C GLN A 456 5.07 21.23 -26.05
N ALA A 457 6.03 20.94 -26.94
CA ALA A 457 7.40 20.62 -26.56
C ALA A 457 8.10 21.80 -25.85
N ALA A 458 7.96 23.02 -26.37
CA ALA A 458 8.55 24.22 -25.75
C ALA A 458 7.96 24.48 -24.35
N LEU A 459 6.64 24.34 -24.20
CA LEU A 459 5.96 24.51 -22.91
C LEU A 459 6.36 23.42 -21.91
N ALA A 460 6.49 22.17 -22.36
CA ALA A 460 6.93 21.05 -21.54
C ALA A 460 8.37 21.25 -21.02
N ALA A 461 9.27 21.77 -21.86
CA ALA A 461 10.66 22.03 -21.45
C ALA A 461 10.75 23.06 -20.31
N ASP A 462 10.00 24.15 -20.36
CA ASP A 462 9.90 25.13 -19.26
C ASP A 462 9.36 24.49 -17.96
N ARG A 463 8.30 23.70 -18.09
CA ARG A 463 7.66 23.00 -16.97
C ARG A 463 8.58 21.95 -16.33
N LEU A 464 9.33 21.19 -17.14
CA LEU A 464 10.34 20.26 -16.66
C LEU A 464 11.48 21.00 -15.97
N GLY A 465 11.89 22.17 -16.46
CA GLY A 465 12.85 23.03 -15.78
C GLY A 465 12.41 23.35 -14.35
N ARG A 466 11.16 23.78 -14.16
CA ARG A 466 10.57 24.04 -12.84
C ARG A 466 10.45 22.80 -11.96
N TRP A 467 10.14 21.65 -12.55
CA TRP A 467 10.12 20.37 -11.82
C TRP A 467 11.52 20.02 -11.29
N PHE A 468 12.54 20.09 -12.15
CA PHE A 468 13.92 19.83 -11.76
C PHE A 468 14.41 20.83 -10.71
N ASP A 469 14.08 22.12 -10.84
CA ASP A 469 14.45 23.13 -9.84
C ASP A 469 13.93 22.76 -8.45
N SER A 470 12.72 22.18 -8.36
CA SER A 470 12.15 21.69 -7.11
C SER A 470 12.88 20.46 -6.58
N VAL A 471 13.05 19.40 -7.39
CA VAL A 471 13.61 18.14 -6.91
C VAL A 471 15.12 18.22 -6.65
N GLU A 472 15.85 19.08 -7.35
CA GLU A 472 17.27 19.34 -7.05
C GLU A 472 17.44 20.09 -5.72
N ALA A 473 16.51 21.00 -5.41
CA ALA A 473 16.55 21.75 -4.16
C ALA A 473 16.08 20.93 -2.94
N HIS A 474 15.14 20.01 -3.13
CA HIS A 474 14.42 19.38 -2.01
C HIS A 474 14.45 17.85 -2.02
N GLY A 475 14.87 17.20 -3.11
CA GLY A 475 14.75 15.76 -3.29
C GLY A 475 13.32 15.34 -3.58
N LEU A 476 13.12 14.02 -3.65
CA LEU A 476 11.84 13.38 -3.97
C LEU A 476 10.91 13.37 -2.75
N ALA A 477 9.66 13.81 -2.91
CA ALA A 477 8.67 13.84 -1.84
C ALA A 477 8.30 12.44 -1.30
N GLU A 478 8.42 11.40 -2.13
CA GLU A 478 8.13 10.01 -1.77
C GLU A 478 9.44 9.21 -1.62
N TRP A 479 10.26 9.61 -0.65
CA TRP A 479 11.61 9.08 -0.43
C TRP A 479 11.66 7.54 -0.37
N ASN A 480 12.74 6.97 -0.90
CA ASN A 480 13.10 5.55 -0.86
C ASN A 480 11.91 4.60 -1.17
N SER A 481 10.97 5.05 -2.01
CA SER A 481 9.73 4.33 -2.27
C SER A 481 9.95 3.24 -3.29
N ALA A 482 9.84 1.99 -2.86
CA ALA A 482 9.95 0.83 -3.75
C ALA A 482 8.79 0.74 -4.77
N ALA A 483 7.69 1.47 -4.51
CA ALA A 483 6.56 1.59 -5.41
C ALA A 483 6.72 2.75 -6.41
N TYR A 484 7.37 3.86 -6.03
CA TYR A 484 7.39 5.09 -6.83
C TYR A 484 8.71 5.39 -7.54
N TYR A 485 9.86 4.90 -7.08
CA TYR A 485 11.09 5.01 -7.88
C TYR A 485 10.96 4.35 -9.27
N PRO A 486 10.30 3.18 -9.42
CA PRO A 486 9.98 2.64 -10.75
C PRO A 486 9.11 3.58 -11.60
N VAL A 487 8.26 4.40 -10.99
CA VAL A 487 7.45 5.42 -11.69
C VAL A 487 8.32 6.62 -12.08
N ASP A 488 9.14 7.14 -11.18
CA ASP A 488 10.07 8.25 -11.46
C ASP A 488 11.03 7.90 -12.62
N PHE A 489 11.49 6.64 -12.65
CA PHE A 489 12.32 6.12 -13.73
C PHE A 489 11.66 6.21 -15.10
N ILE A 490 10.32 6.15 -15.20
CA ILE A 490 9.62 6.31 -16.48
C ILE A 490 9.99 7.67 -17.11
N GLY A 491 9.79 8.75 -16.37
CA GLY A 491 10.10 10.10 -16.86
C GLY A 491 11.60 10.35 -17.01
N LEU A 492 12.38 10.02 -15.98
CA LEU A 492 13.81 10.33 -15.96
C LEU A 492 14.61 9.59 -17.04
N LEU A 493 14.35 8.31 -17.26
CA LEU A 493 15.04 7.54 -18.32
C LEU A 493 14.64 8.05 -19.71
N ALA A 494 13.38 8.44 -19.89
CA ALA A 494 12.89 9.02 -21.14
C ALA A 494 13.53 10.38 -21.45
N ILE A 495 13.65 11.27 -20.45
CA ILE A 495 14.33 12.56 -20.59
C ILE A 495 15.81 12.35 -20.88
N GLU A 496 16.50 11.50 -20.11
CA GLU A 496 17.92 11.23 -20.27
C GLU A 496 18.24 10.73 -21.69
N HIS A 497 17.38 9.90 -22.26
CA HIS A 497 17.59 9.31 -23.57
C HIS A 497 17.20 10.21 -24.75
N TRP A 498 16.10 10.98 -24.64
CA TRP A 498 15.49 11.67 -25.78
C TRP A 498 15.52 13.20 -25.74
N ALA A 499 15.69 13.82 -24.56
CA ALA A 499 15.62 15.27 -24.43
C ALA A 499 16.91 15.97 -24.88
N GLY A 500 16.86 17.31 -24.93
CA GLY A 500 18.04 18.14 -25.16
C GLY A 500 19.09 17.98 -24.04
N PRO A 501 20.37 18.37 -24.31
CA PRO A 501 21.51 18.06 -23.44
C PRO A 501 21.39 18.60 -22.02
N GLU A 502 20.70 19.72 -21.82
CA GLU A 502 20.47 20.31 -20.50
C GLU A 502 19.56 19.42 -19.64
N LEU A 503 18.35 19.11 -20.12
CA LEU A 503 17.41 18.25 -19.39
C LEU A 503 17.97 16.83 -19.22
N ALA A 504 18.66 16.30 -20.24
CA ALA A 504 19.28 14.98 -20.15
C ALA A 504 20.35 14.92 -19.04
N ALA A 505 21.17 15.96 -18.88
CA ALA A 505 22.16 16.03 -17.81
C ALA A 505 21.52 16.09 -16.40
N ARG A 506 20.43 16.87 -16.24
CA ARG A 506 19.67 16.95 -14.98
C ARG A 506 19.00 15.61 -14.64
N ALA A 507 18.39 14.96 -15.65
CA ALA A 507 17.81 13.63 -15.49
C ALA A 507 18.86 12.59 -15.08
N ARG A 508 20.04 12.60 -15.72
CA ARG A 508 21.16 11.72 -15.35
C ARG A 508 21.63 11.93 -13.91
N HIS A 509 21.73 13.18 -13.46
CA HIS A 509 22.08 13.48 -12.08
C HIS A 509 21.05 12.89 -11.10
N GLN A 510 19.75 13.09 -11.37
CA GLN A 510 18.70 12.54 -10.52
C GLN A 510 18.67 11.00 -10.54
N LEU A 511 18.92 10.37 -11.69
CA LEU A 511 19.06 8.91 -11.79
C LEU A 511 20.21 8.41 -10.92
N ASP A 512 21.37 9.06 -10.95
CA ASP A 512 22.53 8.69 -10.13
C ASP A 512 22.19 8.74 -8.63
N LEU A 513 21.49 9.79 -8.18
CA LEU A 513 21.02 9.93 -6.79
C LEU A 513 20.03 8.82 -6.40
N ILE A 514 19.08 8.49 -7.28
CA ILE A 514 18.13 7.39 -7.02
C ILE A 514 18.88 6.06 -6.91
N PHE A 515 19.80 5.75 -7.82
CA PHE A 515 20.59 4.52 -7.73
C PHE A 515 21.50 4.48 -6.49
N GLU A 516 22.01 5.62 -6.03
CA GLU A 516 22.74 5.70 -4.77
C GLU A 516 21.85 5.34 -3.57
N MET A 517 20.63 5.88 -3.53
CA MET A 517 19.62 5.51 -2.53
C MET A 517 19.26 4.01 -2.61
N ILE A 518 19.04 3.45 -3.81
CA ILE A 518 18.76 2.02 -3.99
C ILE A 518 19.93 1.17 -3.48
N ALA A 519 21.18 1.53 -3.80
CA ALA A 519 22.36 0.81 -3.35
C ALA A 519 22.45 0.81 -1.81
N LEU A 520 22.27 1.97 -1.19
CA LEU A 520 22.27 2.10 0.26
C LEU A 520 21.17 1.24 0.88
N HIS A 521 19.94 1.30 0.35
CA HIS A 521 18.74 0.71 0.94
C HIS A 521 18.41 -0.73 0.50
N THR A 522 19.31 -1.39 -0.23
CA THR A 522 19.14 -2.80 -0.66
C THR A 522 19.99 -3.74 0.16
N LEU A 523 19.39 -4.75 0.81
CA LEU A 523 20.13 -5.79 1.54
C LEU A 523 19.70 -7.18 1.04
N GLY A 524 20.68 -8.02 0.72
CA GLY A 524 20.39 -9.38 0.21
C GLY A 524 19.66 -9.41 -1.13
N GLY A 525 19.72 -8.32 -1.90
CA GLY A 525 18.97 -8.14 -3.16
C GLY A 525 17.54 -7.63 -2.97
N VAL A 526 17.12 -7.31 -1.74
CA VAL A 526 15.79 -6.79 -1.43
C VAL A 526 15.89 -5.29 -1.09
N PRO A 527 15.26 -4.40 -1.89
CA PRO A 527 15.06 -3.00 -1.51
C PRO A 527 14.22 -2.89 -0.23
N SER A 528 14.65 -2.06 0.71
CA SER A 528 14.08 -1.98 2.06
C SER A 528 14.36 -0.61 2.70
N GLY A 529 14.04 -0.43 3.97
CA GLY A 529 14.22 0.83 4.67
C GLY A 529 12.97 1.67 4.82
N SER A 530 13.06 2.82 5.50
CA SER A 530 11.96 3.79 5.61
C SER A 530 11.55 4.28 4.22
N GLN A 531 10.26 4.53 4.02
CA GLN A 531 9.71 4.97 2.73
C GLN A 531 8.67 6.07 2.93
N GLY A 532 8.67 7.08 2.05
CA GLY A 532 7.66 8.12 2.02
C GLY A 532 6.30 7.62 1.53
N ARG A 533 6.30 6.46 0.84
CA ARG A 533 5.12 5.76 0.41
C ARG A 533 5.38 4.26 0.30
N ALA A 534 4.54 3.46 0.96
CA ALA A 534 4.59 2.00 0.89
C ALA A 534 3.18 1.39 0.82
N TYR A 535 3.10 0.18 0.28
CA TYR A 535 1.91 -0.68 0.34
C TYR A 535 2.30 -2.05 0.93
N ASP A 536 1.30 -2.85 1.29
CA ASP A 536 1.47 -4.19 1.86
C ASP A 536 2.44 -5.06 1.05
N LYS A 537 2.38 -5.02 -0.29
CA LYS A 537 3.30 -5.73 -1.18
C LYS A 537 4.76 -5.31 -0.94
N GLU A 538 5.05 -4.01 -0.95
CA GLU A 538 6.40 -3.48 -0.74
C GLU A 538 6.96 -3.81 0.63
N LEU A 539 6.10 -3.98 1.63
CA LEU A 539 6.51 -4.32 2.99
C LEU A 539 6.70 -5.83 3.18
N ARG A 540 5.73 -6.64 2.76
CA ARG A 540 5.64 -8.08 3.06
C ARG A 540 6.21 -8.98 1.98
N ALA A 541 6.41 -8.50 0.76
CA ALA A 541 6.83 -9.29 -0.40
C ALA A 541 7.99 -8.64 -1.18
N GLY A 542 9.07 -8.28 -0.48
CA GLY A 542 10.21 -7.51 -1.02
C GLY A 542 10.73 -7.89 -2.42
N PRO A 543 11.01 -9.18 -2.74
CA PRO A 543 11.44 -9.60 -4.08
C PRO A 543 10.44 -9.32 -5.21
N LEU A 544 9.15 -9.17 -4.87
CA LEU A 544 8.05 -8.93 -5.80
C LEU A 544 7.77 -7.43 -5.99
N THR A 545 8.62 -6.55 -5.44
CA THR A 545 8.59 -5.11 -5.72
C THR A 545 9.14 -4.82 -7.11
N GLU A 546 8.63 -3.77 -7.76
CA GLU A 546 9.13 -3.38 -9.09
C GLU A 546 10.56 -2.79 -9.03
N LEU A 547 11.08 -2.51 -7.83
CA LEU A 547 12.44 -2.04 -7.62
C LEU A 547 13.47 -3.19 -7.51
N ALA A 548 13.06 -4.40 -7.16
CA ALA A 548 13.97 -5.56 -7.06
C ALA A 548 14.69 -5.91 -8.39
N PRO A 549 14.04 -5.84 -9.58
CA PRO A 549 14.73 -6.02 -10.85
C PRO A 549 15.79 -4.96 -11.15
N PHE A 550 15.62 -3.73 -10.67
CA PHE A 550 16.64 -2.69 -10.82
C PHE A 550 17.90 -3.02 -10.02
N ALA A 551 17.76 -3.59 -8.82
CA ALA A 551 18.89 -4.07 -8.03
C ALA A 551 19.62 -5.26 -8.70
N GLU A 552 18.89 -6.17 -9.35
CA GLU A 552 19.47 -7.24 -10.16
C GLU A 552 20.30 -6.64 -11.31
N VAL A 553 19.70 -5.78 -12.12
CA VAL A 553 20.37 -5.26 -13.32
C VAL A 553 21.55 -4.35 -12.95
N ALA A 554 21.37 -3.46 -11.97
CA ALA A 554 22.41 -2.51 -11.59
C ALA A 554 23.55 -3.19 -10.82
N PHE A 555 23.25 -4.06 -9.84
CA PHE A 555 24.22 -4.55 -8.87
C PHE A 555 24.48 -6.07 -8.92
N GLY A 556 23.79 -6.81 -9.80
CA GLY A 556 23.99 -8.25 -10.02
C GLY A 556 23.36 -9.16 -8.96
N LYS A 557 22.52 -8.62 -8.07
CA LYS A 557 21.83 -9.38 -7.02
C LYS A 557 20.42 -8.85 -6.78
N GLY A 558 19.42 -9.66 -7.06
CA GLY A 558 18.00 -9.33 -6.93
C GLY A 558 17.14 -10.35 -7.66
N TRP A 559 15.88 -10.01 -7.91
CA TRP A 559 14.93 -10.85 -8.63
C TRP A 559 14.39 -10.11 -9.84
N LEU A 560 14.33 -10.79 -10.99
CA LEU A 560 13.47 -10.36 -12.08
C LEU A 560 12.03 -10.78 -11.75
N ASN A 561 11.08 -9.90 -12.02
CA ASN A 561 9.65 -10.17 -11.85
C ASN A 561 8.87 -9.58 -13.02
N ASN A 562 7.54 -9.67 -12.97
CA ASN A 562 6.67 -9.24 -14.08
C ASN A 562 6.48 -7.72 -14.19
N GLY A 563 7.11 -6.93 -13.33
CA GLY A 563 7.11 -5.47 -13.38
C GLY A 563 7.75 -4.95 -14.66
N VAL A 564 7.01 -4.14 -15.42
CA VAL A 564 7.44 -3.62 -16.71
C VAL A 564 7.19 -2.11 -16.85
N ALA A 565 6.96 -1.38 -15.76
CA ALA A 565 6.69 0.05 -15.82
C ALA A 565 7.84 0.83 -16.51
N SER A 566 9.07 0.65 -16.02
CA SER A 566 10.26 1.37 -16.52
C SER A 566 11.49 0.49 -16.73
N LEU A 567 11.51 -0.75 -16.20
CA LEU A 567 12.66 -1.66 -16.36
C LEU A 567 13.03 -1.88 -17.85
N PRO A 568 12.09 -2.10 -18.79
CA PRO A 568 12.42 -2.20 -20.21
C PRO A 568 13.10 -0.94 -20.75
N MET A 569 12.71 0.25 -20.28
CA MET A 569 13.33 1.51 -20.70
C MET A 569 14.77 1.61 -20.18
N PHE A 570 15.01 1.22 -18.92
CA PHE A 570 16.37 1.19 -18.36
C PHE A 570 17.27 0.26 -19.16
N CYS A 571 16.74 -0.90 -19.57
CA CYS A 571 17.50 -1.87 -20.32
C CYS A 571 17.67 -1.51 -21.81
N CYS A 572 16.73 -0.77 -22.41
CA CYS A 572 16.84 -0.24 -23.78
C CYS A 572 17.76 0.97 -23.87
N GLY A 573 17.83 1.80 -22.83
CA GLY A 573 18.63 3.02 -22.80
C GLY A 573 20.10 2.80 -22.45
N ASP A 574 20.92 3.81 -22.73
CA ASP A 574 22.38 3.79 -22.53
C ASP A 574 22.82 4.20 -21.12
N TYR A 575 21.90 4.68 -20.27
CA TYR A 575 22.21 5.06 -18.89
C TYR A 575 22.83 3.91 -18.09
N LEU A 576 23.92 4.19 -17.38
CA LEU A 576 24.60 3.24 -16.49
C LEU A 576 24.75 3.89 -15.11
N PRO A 577 24.31 3.22 -14.02
CA PRO A 577 24.55 3.70 -12.66
C PRO A 577 26.06 3.82 -12.35
N PRO A 578 26.46 4.74 -11.45
CA PRO A 578 27.86 4.86 -11.04
C PRO A 578 28.42 3.55 -10.48
N VAL A 579 29.59 3.15 -10.97
CA VAL A 579 30.19 1.81 -10.71
C VAL A 579 30.45 1.54 -9.22
N HIS A 580 30.76 2.58 -8.44
CA HIS A 580 31.08 2.45 -7.02
C HIS A 580 29.89 2.02 -6.16
N LEU A 581 28.65 2.19 -6.64
CA LEU A 581 27.43 1.88 -5.91
C LEU A 581 27.24 0.39 -5.62
N ALA A 582 27.80 -0.49 -6.45
CA ALA A 582 27.75 -1.94 -6.21
C ALA A 582 28.35 -2.32 -4.84
N ALA A 583 29.39 -1.60 -4.40
CA ALA A 583 30.05 -1.82 -3.11
C ALA A 583 29.24 -1.30 -1.91
N LEU A 584 28.22 -0.47 -2.12
CA LEU A 584 27.26 -0.02 -1.09
C LEU A 584 26.04 -0.94 -1.02
N SER A 585 25.60 -1.47 -2.18
CA SER A 585 24.55 -2.50 -2.25
C SER A 585 24.95 -3.78 -1.53
N GLN A 586 26.18 -4.24 -1.74
CA GLN A 586 26.70 -5.47 -1.16
C GLN A 586 27.95 -5.17 -0.33
N LEU A 587 27.76 -4.91 0.97
CA LEU A 587 28.88 -4.68 1.88
C LEU A 587 29.70 -5.95 2.10
N THR A 588 31.02 -5.79 2.19
CA THR A 588 31.93 -6.87 2.59
C THR A 588 31.75 -7.18 4.08
N SER A 589 32.02 -8.43 4.48
CA SER A 589 31.88 -8.87 5.88
C SER A 589 32.66 -7.95 6.83
N GLY A 590 32.01 -7.45 7.87
CA GLY A 590 32.61 -6.56 8.87
C GLY A 590 32.64 -5.08 8.50
N ARG A 591 32.26 -4.72 7.27
CA ARG A 591 32.05 -3.32 6.89
C ARG A 591 30.66 -2.87 7.37
N MET A 592 30.61 -1.69 7.97
CA MET A 592 29.41 -1.04 8.47
C MET A 592 29.35 0.38 7.93
N VAL A 593 28.18 0.82 7.49
CA VAL A 593 27.98 2.17 6.98
C VAL A 593 26.74 2.81 7.64
N GLU A 594 26.85 4.10 7.97
CA GLU A 594 25.72 4.97 8.27
C GLU A 594 25.59 6.02 7.16
N ALA A 595 24.37 6.25 6.68
CA ALA A 595 24.06 7.35 5.77
C ALA A 595 22.93 8.22 6.34
N ARG A 596 23.05 9.54 6.13
CA ARG A 596 22.06 10.55 6.55
C ARG A 596 21.81 11.56 5.43
N TYR A 597 20.54 11.86 5.19
CA TYR A 597 20.09 12.79 4.15
C TYR A 597 18.61 13.14 4.33
N ALA A 598 18.11 14.12 3.59
CA ALA A 598 16.73 14.56 3.65
C ALA A 598 16.06 14.55 2.28
N GLN A 599 14.78 14.23 2.19
CA GLN A 599 14.05 14.13 0.92
C GLN A 599 12.65 14.75 1.04
N GLY A 600 12.26 15.53 0.03
CA GLY A 600 10.99 16.27 -0.05
C GLY A 600 11.05 17.67 0.55
N LEU A 601 10.11 18.53 0.14
CA LEU A 601 10.02 19.93 0.61
C LEU A 601 9.75 20.06 2.11
N GLU A 602 8.92 19.16 2.65
CA GLU A 602 8.77 18.92 4.09
C GLU A 602 9.63 17.69 4.41
N PRO A 603 10.91 17.88 4.74
CA PRO A 603 11.91 16.84 4.55
C PRO A 603 11.68 15.64 5.48
N GLY A 604 11.56 14.45 4.87
CA GLY A 604 11.80 13.20 5.55
C GLY A 604 13.29 13.08 5.85
N LYS A 605 13.67 13.12 7.14
CA LYS A 605 15.07 13.08 7.60
C LYS A 605 15.51 11.63 7.78
N LEU A 606 16.28 11.10 6.85
CA LEU A 606 16.56 9.67 6.76
C LEU A 606 17.85 9.33 7.48
N VAL A 607 17.78 8.24 8.24
CA VAL A 607 18.96 7.57 8.81
C VAL A 607 18.92 6.12 8.37
N LEU A 608 20.06 5.66 7.85
CA LEU A 608 20.30 4.28 7.50
C LEU A 608 21.56 3.82 8.23
N PHE A 609 21.50 2.64 8.84
CA PHE A 609 22.68 1.91 9.29
C PHE A 609 22.63 0.49 8.72
N LYS A 610 23.75 0.05 8.14
CA LYS A 610 23.81 -1.20 7.39
C LYS A 610 25.14 -1.90 7.60
N ASN A 611 25.08 -3.21 7.79
CA ASN A 611 26.22 -4.12 7.77
C ASN A 611 25.97 -5.22 6.72
N GLU A 612 26.79 -6.28 6.66
CA GLU A 612 26.66 -7.32 5.64
C GLU A 612 25.37 -8.17 5.77
N ALA A 613 24.73 -8.19 6.95
CA ALA A 613 23.65 -9.12 7.26
C ALA A 613 22.38 -8.46 7.84
N ALA A 614 22.42 -7.18 8.20
CA ALA A 614 21.31 -6.44 8.78
C ALA A 614 21.32 -4.97 8.34
N GLN A 615 20.12 -4.41 8.21
CA GLN A 615 19.88 -3.00 7.87
C GLN A 615 18.79 -2.45 8.80
N LEU A 616 19.02 -1.26 9.35
CA LEU A 616 18.08 -0.48 10.15
C LEU A 616 17.93 0.90 9.51
N SER A 617 16.70 1.28 9.17
CA SER A 617 16.43 2.58 8.58
C SER A 617 15.21 3.24 9.21
N THR A 618 15.28 4.54 9.40
CA THR A 618 14.19 5.36 9.96
C THR A 618 14.04 6.67 9.21
N VAL A 619 12.83 7.24 9.32
CA VAL A 619 12.60 8.68 9.12
C VAL A 619 12.47 9.36 10.49
N VAL A 620 13.32 10.34 10.74
CA VAL A 620 13.39 11.10 11.98
C VAL A 620 12.38 12.24 11.92
N ASP A 621 11.50 12.31 12.91
CA ASP A 621 10.59 13.45 13.19
C ASP A 621 9.68 13.88 12.05
N HIS A 622 9.29 12.93 11.20
CA HIS A 622 8.33 13.22 10.15
C HIS A 622 6.93 13.38 10.73
N LYS A 623 6.46 14.63 10.85
CA LYS A 623 5.09 14.98 11.22
C LYS A 623 4.60 14.31 12.52
N THR A 624 5.48 14.17 13.51
CA THR A 624 5.21 13.55 14.81
C THR A 624 3.87 13.99 15.43
N GLY A 625 3.08 13.03 15.89
CA GLY A 625 1.78 13.22 16.53
C GLY A 625 0.63 13.55 15.57
N ARG A 626 0.89 13.71 14.27
CA ARG A 626 -0.16 13.95 13.27
C ARG A 626 -0.66 12.64 12.67
N GLY A 627 -1.84 12.71 12.06
CA GLY A 627 -2.34 11.64 11.20
C GLY A 627 -1.34 11.32 10.09
N GLY A 628 -1.05 10.04 9.90
CA GLY A 628 -0.21 9.60 8.80
C GLY A 628 -0.98 9.33 7.52
N HIS A 629 -0.25 8.92 6.50
CA HIS A 629 -0.75 8.39 5.23
C HIS A 629 -0.04 7.06 5.00
N GLN A 630 0.82 6.94 3.98
CA GLN A 630 1.49 5.68 3.63
C GLN A 630 2.98 5.65 4.01
N GLN A 631 3.39 6.46 4.98
CA GLN A 631 4.79 6.56 5.38
C GLN A 631 5.22 5.34 6.19
N HIS A 632 6.25 4.65 5.72
CA HIS A 632 6.90 3.56 6.44
C HIS A 632 8.03 4.10 7.30
N VAL A 633 7.82 4.13 8.61
CA VAL A 633 8.63 4.96 9.51
C VAL A 633 9.95 4.32 9.92
N MET A 634 9.93 3.03 10.26
CA MET A 634 11.09 2.27 10.72
C MET A 634 11.09 0.93 10.01
N ASP A 635 12.27 0.47 9.61
CA ASP A 635 12.43 -0.82 8.94
C ASP A 635 13.69 -1.54 9.41
N ILE A 636 13.54 -2.83 9.71
CA ILE A 636 14.66 -3.75 9.92
C ILE A 636 14.59 -4.85 8.86
N LYS A 637 15.67 -5.01 8.10
CA LYS A 637 15.85 -6.11 7.13
C LYS A 637 17.02 -6.98 7.56
N LEU A 638 16.85 -8.31 7.55
CA LEU A 638 17.92 -9.28 7.78
C LEU A 638 18.23 -10.06 6.50
N ALA A 639 19.50 -10.26 6.15
CA ALA A 639 19.89 -10.83 4.86
C ALA A 639 19.71 -12.36 4.74
N GLY A 640 19.45 -13.06 5.86
CA GLY A 640 19.36 -14.53 5.88
C GLY A 640 18.20 -15.09 5.06
N HIS A 641 17.13 -14.31 4.88
CA HIS A 641 15.97 -14.68 4.06
C HIS A 641 15.29 -13.43 3.48
N PRO A 642 14.74 -13.45 2.24
CA PRO A 642 14.11 -12.26 1.65
C PRO A 642 12.92 -11.72 2.47
N MET A 643 12.15 -12.59 3.13
CA MET A 643 11.01 -12.21 3.99
C MET A 643 11.42 -11.82 5.42
N ALA A 644 12.70 -11.96 5.81
CA ALA A 644 13.15 -11.61 7.16
C ALA A 644 13.17 -10.09 7.33
N ARG A 645 12.04 -9.56 7.80
CA ARG A 645 11.78 -8.13 7.96
C ARG A 645 10.93 -7.89 9.20
N LEU A 646 11.21 -6.79 9.90
CA LEU A 646 10.46 -6.34 11.07
C LEU A 646 10.27 -4.82 11.00
N TRP A 647 9.13 -4.35 11.49
CA TRP A 647 8.88 -2.92 11.69
C TRP A 647 7.84 -2.71 12.78
N VAL A 648 7.69 -1.46 13.21
CA VAL A 648 6.69 -1.02 14.19
C VAL A 648 5.85 0.09 13.58
N ASN A 649 4.52 0.02 13.75
CA ASN A 649 3.60 1.07 13.34
C ASN A 649 2.36 1.15 14.26
N HIS A 650 1.54 2.16 14.03
CA HIS A 650 0.20 2.29 14.60
C HIS A 650 -0.81 2.01 13.47
N PRO A 651 -1.73 1.03 13.59
CA PRO A 651 -2.63 0.67 12.50
C PRO A 651 -3.58 1.83 12.11
N GLY A 652 -3.69 2.10 10.81
CA GLY A 652 -4.60 3.11 10.26
C GLY A 652 -6.06 2.67 10.16
N GLU A 653 -6.29 1.36 10.12
CA GLU A 653 -7.62 0.75 10.04
C GLU A 653 -7.70 -0.52 10.90
N ASP A 654 -8.86 -1.18 10.92
CA ASP A 654 -9.06 -2.38 11.76
C ASP A 654 -8.74 -3.68 11.02
N ASP A 655 -8.82 -3.65 9.69
CA ASP A 655 -8.72 -4.83 8.86
C ASP A 655 -7.29 -5.05 8.36
N PRO A 656 -6.60 -6.15 8.73
CA PRO A 656 -5.26 -6.47 8.26
C PRO A 656 -5.13 -6.67 6.75
N TRP A 657 -6.26 -6.83 6.06
CA TRP A 657 -6.34 -6.98 4.60
C TRP A 657 -7.10 -5.83 3.94
N GLY A 658 -7.34 -4.75 4.68
CA GLY A 658 -7.96 -3.55 4.17
C GLY A 658 -7.02 -2.77 3.25
N THR A 659 -7.59 -1.77 2.57
CA THR A 659 -6.91 -1.01 1.52
C THR A 659 -6.88 0.49 1.79
N GLN A 660 -7.14 0.90 3.04
CA GLN A 660 -7.08 2.31 3.44
C GLN A 660 -5.64 2.83 3.42
N ARG A 661 -5.50 4.15 3.53
CA ARG A 661 -4.21 4.86 3.46
C ARG A 661 -4.19 5.90 4.59
N PRO A 662 -3.61 5.60 5.78
CA PRO A 662 -2.85 4.40 6.15
C PRO A 662 -3.67 3.11 6.21
N SER A 663 -3.05 1.96 5.88
CA SER A 663 -3.63 0.64 6.11
C SER A 663 -3.27 0.11 7.50
N TYR A 664 -3.62 -1.15 7.79
CA TYR A 664 -3.22 -1.84 9.02
C TYR A 664 -1.69 -2.00 9.11
N TRP A 665 -1.02 -2.31 7.99
CA TRP A 665 0.42 -2.59 7.93
C TRP A 665 1.25 -1.50 7.28
N ALA A 666 0.71 -0.84 6.26
CA ALA A 666 1.41 0.15 5.46
C ALA A 666 0.99 1.57 5.85
N GLY A 667 1.94 2.30 6.45
CA GLY A 667 1.70 3.63 7.00
C GLY A 667 1.59 3.61 8.52
N SER A 668 1.11 4.71 9.10
CA SER A 668 0.76 4.79 10.51
C SER A 668 -0.45 5.68 10.70
N GLY A 669 -1.44 5.22 11.47
CA GLY A 669 -2.61 6.03 11.84
C GLY A 669 -2.21 7.35 12.49
N ILE A 670 -1.21 7.31 13.38
CA ILE A 670 -0.57 8.46 14.00
C ILE A 670 0.94 8.26 13.94
N LEU A 671 1.68 9.26 13.45
CA LEU A 671 3.12 9.18 13.26
C LEU A 671 3.87 9.37 14.59
N PRO A 672 4.90 8.55 14.89
CA PRO A 672 5.65 8.63 16.14
C PRO A 672 6.69 9.76 16.15
N ARG A 673 7.25 10.03 17.34
CA ARG A 673 8.56 10.68 17.51
C ARG A 673 9.63 9.63 17.25
N VAL A 674 10.67 9.95 16.49
CA VAL A 674 11.69 8.96 16.09
C VAL A 674 13.09 9.53 16.21
N ALA A 675 14.03 8.73 16.68
CA ALA A 675 15.45 9.00 16.58
C ALA A 675 16.22 7.72 16.25
N GLN A 676 17.33 7.86 15.51
CA GLN A 676 18.26 6.76 15.25
C GLN A 676 19.71 7.24 15.34
N HIS A 677 20.54 6.42 15.97
CA HIS A 677 21.98 6.55 15.93
C HIS A 677 22.59 5.18 15.71
N ARG A 678 23.30 5.01 14.60
CA ARG A 678 23.86 3.71 14.19
C ARG A 678 22.81 2.60 14.24
N ASP A 679 23.11 1.56 15.00
CA ASP A 679 22.43 0.29 15.14
C ASP A 679 21.28 0.30 16.13
N ILE A 680 20.90 1.46 16.68
CA ILE A 680 19.74 1.63 17.57
C ILE A 680 18.79 2.75 17.10
N ALA A 681 17.50 2.43 17.08
CA ALA A 681 16.38 3.35 16.86
C ALA A 681 15.48 3.41 18.10
N MET A 682 14.93 4.58 18.38
CA MET A 682 14.02 4.87 19.49
C MET A 682 12.76 5.54 18.92
N LEU A 683 11.58 5.07 19.34
CA LEU A 683 10.30 5.61 18.90
C LEU A 683 9.41 5.89 20.13
N ILE A 684 8.65 6.97 20.08
CA ILE A 684 7.58 7.23 21.04
C ILE A 684 6.30 7.42 20.24
N PHE A 685 5.26 6.67 20.59
CA PHE A 685 3.91 6.86 20.08
C PHE A 685 3.06 7.57 21.13
N ASP A 686 2.23 8.51 20.68
CA ASP A 686 1.08 9.06 21.40
C ASP A 686 -0.09 9.04 20.42
N THR A 687 -1.00 8.07 20.58
CA THR A 687 -2.11 7.86 19.65
C THR A 687 -3.29 8.81 19.89
N GLY A 688 -3.16 9.75 20.85
CA GLY A 688 -4.22 10.71 21.18
C GLY A 688 -5.53 10.00 21.53
N ASP A 689 -6.63 10.45 20.94
CA ASP A 689 -7.96 9.82 21.08
C ASP A 689 -8.27 8.81 19.97
N HIS A 690 -7.25 8.38 19.20
CA HIS A 690 -7.46 7.36 18.18
C HIS A 690 -8.07 6.10 18.78
N ARG A 691 -8.96 5.46 18.01
CA ARG A 691 -9.76 4.32 18.49
C ARG A 691 -8.93 3.07 18.77
N ASN A 692 -7.82 2.91 18.06
CA ASN A 692 -6.82 1.88 18.34
C ASN A 692 -5.85 2.47 19.37
N ASP A 693 -5.94 2.01 20.60
CA ASP A 693 -5.14 2.46 21.75
C ASP A 693 -3.92 1.58 21.98
N TRP A 694 -3.34 1.06 20.91
CA TRP A 694 -2.20 0.14 20.93
C TRP A 694 -1.37 0.32 19.65
N THR A 695 -0.12 -0.14 19.71
CA THR A 695 0.81 -0.16 18.56
C THR A 695 1.26 -1.60 18.33
N HIS A 696 1.83 -1.91 17.17
CA HIS A 696 2.25 -3.28 16.89
C HIS A 696 3.53 -3.36 16.08
N ALA A 697 4.13 -4.55 16.13
CA ALA A 697 5.24 -4.95 15.29
C ALA A 697 4.81 -6.06 14.33
N TYR A 698 5.22 -5.93 13.07
CA TYR A 698 5.17 -7.03 12.10
C TYR A 698 6.39 -7.93 12.25
N LEU A 699 6.15 -9.23 12.12
CA LEU A 699 7.16 -10.27 12.13
C LEU A 699 7.08 -11.07 10.82
N GLY A 700 8.08 -10.92 9.96
CA GLY A 700 8.27 -11.77 8.76
C GLY A 700 8.70 -13.18 9.15
N ARG A 701 7.80 -13.92 9.80
CA ARG A 701 8.06 -15.11 10.59
C ARG A 701 8.76 -16.20 9.79
N ASP A 702 8.40 -16.37 8.53
CA ASP A 702 8.96 -17.42 7.67
C ASP A 702 10.44 -17.21 7.36
N GLY A 703 10.92 -15.97 7.47
CA GLY A 703 12.32 -15.64 7.25
C GLY A 703 13.21 -15.74 8.49
N LEU A 704 12.65 -16.06 9.66
CA LEU A 704 13.37 -16.04 10.94
C LEU A 704 13.71 -17.45 11.42
N ASP A 705 15.00 -17.68 11.67
CA ASP A 705 15.52 -18.93 12.22
C ASP A 705 15.16 -19.06 13.70
N GLU A 706 15.26 -17.96 14.45
CA GLU A 706 15.00 -17.89 15.88
C GLU A 706 14.16 -16.66 16.22
N VAL A 707 13.20 -16.87 17.11
CA VAL A 707 12.34 -15.83 17.69
C VAL A 707 12.25 -16.11 19.19
N VAL A 708 12.78 -15.20 20.01
CA VAL A 708 12.85 -15.33 21.46
C VAL A 708 12.18 -14.12 22.08
N MET A 709 11.22 -14.37 22.96
CA MET A 709 10.62 -13.32 23.79
C MET A 709 11.09 -13.49 25.23
N GLN A 710 11.68 -12.42 25.79
CA GLN A 710 12.16 -12.43 27.16
C GLN A 710 11.99 -11.05 27.80
N GLY A 711 11.11 -10.97 28.81
CA GLY A 711 10.64 -9.69 29.34
C GLY A 711 9.92 -8.91 28.24
N ASN A 712 10.29 -7.64 28.09
CA ASN A 712 9.72 -6.76 27.07
C ASN A 712 10.54 -6.76 25.75
N TRP A 713 11.48 -7.70 25.59
CA TRP A 713 12.29 -7.85 24.39
C TRP A 713 11.78 -9.00 23.50
N LEU A 714 11.63 -8.70 22.22
CA LEU A 714 11.61 -9.66 21.11
C LEU A 714 13.02 -9.68 20.51
N ILE A 715 13.66 -10.84 20.43
CA ILE A 715 14.99 -11.02 19.84
C ILE A 715 14.90 -12.06 18.73
N THR A 716 15.47 -11.75 17.57
CA THR A 716 15.35 -12.58 16.37
C THR A 716 16.67 -12.75 15.65
N ARG A 717 16.79 -13.86 14.91
CA ARG A 717 17.93 -14.15 14.03
C ARG A 717 17.45 -14.67 12.68
N SER A 718 18.12 -14.25 11.62
CA SER A 718 17.98 -14.82 10.28
C SER A 718 19.36 -14.90 9.62
N GLY A 719 19.86 -16.12 9.44
CA GLY A 719 21.24 -16.36 9.04
C GLY A 719 22.22 -15.67 9.99
N ARG A 720 22.99 -14.73 9.44
CA ARG A 720 23.99 -13.91 10.17
C ARG A 720 23.44 -12.60 10.72
N GLY A 721 22.19 -12.24 10.42
CA GLY A 721 21.59 -10.98 10.85
C GLY A 721 20.81 -11.15 12.15
N PHE A 722 20.94 -10.19 13.06
CA PHE A 722 20.24 -10.15 14.36
C PHE A 722 19.37 -8.91 14.45
N ALA A 723 18.22 -9.03 15.11
CA ALA A 723 17.40 -7.88 15.46
C ALA A 723 16.78 -8.05 16.85
N ALA A 724 16.54 -6.94 17.54
CA ALA A 724 15.73 -6.90 18.74
C ALA A 724 14.75 -5.74 18.71
N LEU A 725 13.52 -5.98 19.19
CA LEU A 725 12.51 -4.96 19.43
C LEU A 725 12.13 -4.94 20.92
N TYR A 726 12.02 -3.77 21.51
CA TYR A 726 11.48 -3.56 22.86
C TYR A 726 10.20 -2.77 22.80
N ALA A 727 9.24 -3.07 23.68
CA ALA A 727 8.07 -2.22 23.90
C ALA A 727 7.85 -1.94 25.39
N THR A 728 7.63 -0.68 25.77
CA THR A 728 7.54 -0.26 27.17
C THR A 728 6.34 -0.83 27.91
N ASN A 729 5.26 -1.13 27.19
CA ASN A 729 4.00 -1.59 27.76
C ASN A 729 3.84 -3.11 27.65
N GLY A 730 4.93 -3.82 27.35
CA GLY A 730 4.93 -5.27 27.13
C GLY A 730 4.64 -5.64 25.67
N LEU A 731 4.80 -6.94 25.40
CA LEU A 731 4.65 -7.54 24.07
C LEU A 731 3.62 -8.66 24.15
N GLU A 732 2.55 -8.53 23.38
CA GLU A 732 1.44 -9.48 23.28
C GLU A 732 1.43 -10.15 21.90
N PRO A 733 1.91 -11.40 21.78
CA PRO A 733 1.86 -12.13 20.51
C PRO A 733 0.43 -12.39 20.10
N VAL A 734 0.09 -12.09 18.85
CA VAL A 734 -1.19 -12.46 18.28
C VAL A 734 -1.10 -13.90 17.80
N THR A 735 -1.77 -14.83 18.47
CA THR A 735 -1.73 -16.28 18.16
C THR A 735 -2.96 -16.79 17.42
N SER A 736 -3.94 -15.92 17.15
CA SER A 736 -5.20 -16.25 16.48
C SER A 736 -5.68 -15.09 15.61
N GLY A 737 -6.56 -15.37 14.64
CA GLY A 737 -7.08 -14.36 13.71
C GLY A 737 -6.21 -14.17 12.47
N ALA A 738 -6.54 -13.16 11.66
CA ALA A 738 -5.94 -12.90 10.35
C ALA A 738 -4.41 -12.62 10.37
N THR A 739 -3.86 -12.25 11.52
CA THR A 739 -2.44 -11.90 11.70
C THR A 739 -1.68 -12.88 12.59
N ALA A 740 -2.28 -14.05 12.87
CA ALA A 740 -1.71 -15.04 13.76
C ALA A 740 -0.25 -15.36 13.42
N ASN A 741 0.59 -15.33 14.46
CA ASN A 741 2.03 -15.59 14.45
C ASN A 741 2.88 -14.60 13.63
N ARG A 742 2.30 -13.48 13.19
CA ARG A 742 2.96 -12.41 12.41
C ARG A 742 2.89 -11.04 13.07
N GLU A 743 2.15 -10.92 14.16
CA GLU A 743 1.91 -9.66 14.86
C GLU A 743 2.25 -9.79 16.34
N ILE A 744 2.85 -8.72 16.88
CA ILE A 744 3.01 -8.53 18.31
C ILE A 744 2.48 -7.14 18.66
N ARG A 745 1.51 -7.07 19.57
CA ARG A 745 0.90 -5.82 20.01
C ARG A 745 1.57 -5.31 21.29
N SER A 746 1.57 -4.00 21.46
CA SER A 746 1.87 -3.35 22.73
C SER A 746 0.71 -2.42 23.08
N PRO A 747 0.01 -2.66 24.20
CA PRO A 747 -1.18 -1.89 24.58
C PRO A 747 -0.82 -0.49 25.06
N GLY A 748 -1.80 0.41 25.06
CA GLY A 748 -1.71 1.76 25.61
C GLY A 748 -1.51 2.86 24.56
N ARG A 749 -2.19 3.99 24.77
CA ARG A 749 -2.13 5.17 23.90
C ARG A 749 -0.73 5.79 23.80
N ARG A 750 0.09 5.61 24.83
CA ARG A 750 1.47 6.09 24.88
C ARG A 750 2.41 4.92 25.08
N ALA A 751 3.31 4.69 24.13
CA ALA A 751 4.25 3.58 24.16
C ALA A 751 5.61 4.00 23.60
N GLY A 752 6.68 3.55 24.25
CA GLY A 752 8.03 3.62 23.72
C GLY A 752 8.42 2.31 23.04
N TRP A 753 9.09 2.40 21.90
CA TRP A 753 9.69 1.27 21.20
C TRP A 753 11.17 1.49 20.94
N ILE A 754 11.94 0.40 20.94
CA ILE A 754 13.37 0.41 20.61
C ILE A 754 13.62 -0.67 19.58
N GLY A 755 14.38 -0.35 18.54
CA GLY A 755 14.87 -1.31 17.55
C GLY A 755 16.38 -1.36 17.54
N VAL A 756 16.95 -2.56 17.56
CA VAL A 756 18.40 -2.77 17.53
C VAL A 756 18.74 -3.81 16.48
N ILE A 757 19.84 -3.62 15.76
CA ILE A 757 20.39 -4.63 14.84
C ILE A 757 21.82 -5.03 15.18
N GLY A 758 22.22 -6.20 14.72
CA GLY A 758 23.57 -6.74 14.83
C GLY A 758 23.85 -7.78 13.75
N CYS A 759 25.07 -8.27 13.67
CA CYS A 759 25.43 -9.36 12.77
C CYS A 759 26.55 -10.24 13.34
N GLY A 760 26.67 -11.45 12.79
CA GLY A 760 27.75 -12.38 13.15
C GLY A 760 27.34 -13.84 13.07
N ASP A 761 28.04 -14.69 13.83
CA ASP A 761 27.74 -16.11 13.97
C ASP A 761 26.89 -16.39 15.24
N GLY A 762 26.72 -17.67 15.59
CA GLY A 762 25.97 -18.05 16.79
C GLY A 762 26.56 -17.53 18.10
N GLN A 763 27.90 -17.38 18.19
CA GLN A 763 28.55 -16.81 19.37
C GLN A 763 28.27 -15.31 19.48
N ALA A 764 28.37 -14.59 18.36
CA ALA A 764 27.99 -13.18 18.29
C ALA A 764 26.52 -12.97 18.65
N PHE A 765 25.62 -13.86 18.21
CA PHE A 765 24.21 -13.81 18.60
C PHE A 765 24.00 -14.00 20.10
N GLY A 766 24.74 -14.92 20.73
CA GLY A 766 24.74 -15.10 22.18
C GLY A 766 25.14 -13.81 22.91
N GLY A 767 26.25 -13.20 22.52
CA GLY A 767 26.71 -11.92 23.08
C GLY A 767 25.76 -10.75 22.82
N PHE A 768 25.12 -10.72 21.64
CA PHE A 768 24.08 -9.75 21.32
C PHE A 768 22.90 -9.88 22.28
N ARG A 769 22.40 -11.11 22.52
CA ARG A 769 21.32 -11.39 23.47
C ARG A 769 21.67 -10.95 24.89
N GLU A 770 22.87 -11.26 25.36
CA GLU A 770 23.34 -10.84 26.68
C GLU A 770 23.32 -9.31 26.82
N LYS A 771 23.82 -8.58 25.81
CA LYS A 771 23.80 -7.11 25.81
C LYS A 771 22.38 -6.55 25.80
N ILE A 772 21.49 -7.10 24.98
CA ILE A 772 20.08 -6.68 24.90
C ILE A 772 19.40 -6.85 26.26
N LEU A 773 19.57 -8.02 26.89
CA LEU A 773 18.95 -8.31 28.19
C LEU A 773 19.54 -7.48 29.34
N ALA A 774 20.79 -7.04 29.21
CA ALA A 774 21.44 -6.12 30.17
C ALA A 774 21.13 -4.63 29.90
N THR A 775 20.44 -4.30 28.80
CA THR A 775 20.08 -2.91 28.47
C THR A 775 18.99 -2.40 29.40
N GLN A 776 19.24 -1.26 30.05
CA GLN A 776 18.26 -0.62 30.92
C GLN A 776 17.35 0.29 30.10
N VAL A 777 16.03 0.18 30.32
CA VAL A 777 15.03 0.99 29.63
C VAL A 777 14.08 1.59 30.67
N ALA A 778 13.78 2.87 30.53
CA ALA A 778 12.77 3.56 31.31
C ALA A 778 11.90 4.45 30.41
N PHE A 779 10.59 4.46 30.65
CA PHE A 779 9.65 5.31 29.94
C PHE A 779 8.72 6.01 30.92
N ASP A 780 8.70 7.33 30.84
CA ASP A 780 7.71 8.16 31.52
C ASP A 780 6.63 8.54 30.50
N ALA A 781 5.43 8.00 30.68
CA ALA A 781 4.31 8.22 29.79
C ALA A 781 3.69 9.63 29.93
N GLU A 782 3.85 10.30 31.08
CA GLU A 782 3.31 11.64 31.28
C GLU A 782 4.17 12.68 30.55
N SER A 783 5.49 12.63 30.77
CA SER A 783 6.45 13.52 30.11
C SER A 783 6.87 13.05 28.71
N ARG A 784 6.42 11.86 28.30
CA ARG A 784 6.79 11.18 27.04
C ARG A 784 8.30 11.17 26.84
N LEU A 785 8.99 10.60 27.83
CA LEU A 785 10.44 10.52 27.90
C LEU A 785 10.89 9.07 27.89
N LEU A 786 11.57 8.65 26.82
CA LEU A 786 12.16 7.33 26.68
C LEU A 786 13.67 7.39 26.91
N LYS A 787 14.16 6.57 27.83
CA LYS A 787 15.59 6.44 28.17
C LYS A 787 16.07 5.03 27.93
N VAL A 788 17.24 4.90 27.33
CA VAL A 788 17.87 3.60 27.00
C VAL A 788 19.34 3.68 27.35
N THR A 789 19.83 2.78 28.19
CA THR A 789 21.25 2.68 28.55
C THR A 789 21.77 1.31 28.17
N PRO A 790 22.46 1.18 27.02
CA PRO A 790 23.19 -0.02 26.66
C PRO A 790 24.27 -0.34 27.71
N PRO A 791 24.57 -1.63 27.97
CA PRO A 791 25.56 -2.00 28.98
C PRO A 791 26.95 -1.47 28.62
N GLY A 792 27.52 -0.65 29.52
CA GLY A 792 28.83 0.00 29.30
C GLY A 792 28.80 1.16 28.29
N GLY A 793 27.62 1.56 27.80
CA GLY A 793 27.43 2.71 26.93
C GLY A 793 26.83 3.92 27.65
N PRO A 794 26.82 5.11 27.01
CA PRO A 794 26.10 6.28 27.51
C PRO A 794 24.59 6.08 27.50
N GLU A 795 23.86 6.83 28.34
CA GLU A 795 22.39 6.92 28.28
C GLU A 795 21.95 7.66 27.00
N LEU A 796 21.02 7.06 26.26
CA LEU A 796 20.29 7.67 25.16
C LEU A 796 18.94 8.15 25.69
N THR A 797 18.57 9.38 25.37
CA THR A 797 17.28 9.96 25.78
C THR A 797 16.55 10.54 24.58
N LEU A 798 15.29 10.15 24.41
CA LEU A 798 14.35 10.73 23.45
C LEU A 798 13.18 11.32 24.21
N ASN A 799 12.92 12.60 24.00
CA ASN A 799 11.73 13.27 24.51
C ASN A 799 10.82 13.66 23.35
N TRP A 800 9.51 13.63 23.58
CA TRP A 800 8.51 14.00 22.58
C TRP A 800 8.72 15.43 22.02
N ASP A 801 8.91 16.41 22.91
CA ASP A 801 9.04 17.83 22.57
C ASP A 801 10.50 18.33 22.59
N GLY A 802 11.43 17.51 23.10
CA GLY A 802 12.84 17.85 23.30
C GLY A 802 13.79 17.23 22.28
N SER A 803 15.09 17.47 22.49
CA SER A 803 16.16 16.90 21.66
C SER A 803 16.41 15.43 22.00
N PHE A 804 16.80 14.67 20.99
CA PHE A 804 17.47 13.39 21.19
C PHE A 804 18.89 13.65 21.74
N THR A 805 19.30 12.94 22.79
CA THR A 805 20.61 13.13 23.42
C THR A 805 21.34 11.81 23.64
N ILE A 806 22.67 11.82 23.54
CA ILE A 806 23.56 10.71 23.90
C ILE A 806 24.53 11.20 24.98
N GLY A 807 24.51 10.58 26.16
CA GLY A 807 25.35 11.00 27.29
C GLY A 807 25.08 12.44 27.73
N GLY A 808 23.84 12.92 27.56
CA GLY A 808 23.42 14.30 27.83
C GLY A 808 23.77 15.30 26.72
N GLN A 809 24.50 14.91 25.68
CA GLN A 809 24.79 15.76 24.54
C GLN A 809 23.67 15.68 23.50
N ALA A 810 23.10 16.82 23.12
CA ALA A 810 22.08 16.88 22.07
C ALA A 810 22.65 16.51 20.70
N MET A 811 21.91 15.67 19.97
CA MET A 811 22.24 15.20 18.64
C MET A 811 21.29 15.85 17.63
N ALA A 812 21.79 16.84 16.89
CA ALA A 812 21.03 17.48 15.83
C ALA A 812 21.06 16.65 14.53
N PHE A 813 20.04 16.83 13.70
CA PHE A 813 20.01 16.27 12.35
C PHE A 813 20.42 17.37 11.36
N ASP A 814 21.71 17.41 11.02
CA ASP A 814 22.29 18.49 10.21
C ASP A 814 22.50 18.09 8.73
N HIS A 815 21.73 17.13 8.23
CA HIS A 815 21.88 16.50 6.91
C HIS A 815 20.65 16.79 6.04
N ASP A 816 20.40 18.07 5.78
CA ASP A 816 19.17 18.58 5.17
C ASP A 816 19.16 18.52 3.63
N GLN A 817 20.20 17.95 3.01
CA GLN A 817 20.33 17.88 1.56
C GLN A 817 19.79 16.55 1.00
N PRO A 818 19.31 16.55 -0.27
CA PRO A 818 18.85 15.35 -0.99
C PRO A 818 19.89 14.26 -1.11
N GLN A 819 21.15 14.64 -1.34
CA GLN A 819 22.22 13.69 -1.58
C GLN A 819 22.55 12.88 -0.32
N PRO A 820 22.55 11.54 -0.39
CA PRO A 820 23.03 10.68 0.68
C PRO A 820 24.45 11.06 1.12
N LYS A 821 24.65 11.32 2.42
CA LYS A 821 25.98 11.49 3.00
C LYS A 821 26.31 10.29 3.87
N ILE A 822 27.40 9.60 3.56
CA ILE A 822 27.97 8.57 4.43
C ILE A 822 28.60 9.27 5.65
N THR A 823 27.95 9.15 6.80
CA THR A 823 28.38 9.77 8.06
C THR A 823 29.25 8.87 8.91
N PHE A 824 29.26 7.58 8.60
CA PHE A 824 30.14 6.60 9.20
C PHE A 824 30.43 5.51 8.16
N ASP A 825 31.69 5.15 7.99
CA ASP A 825 32.12 3.95 7.28
C ASP A 825 33.23 3.28 8.09
N SER A 826 33.04 2.04 8.52
CA SER A 826 34.06 1.33 9.28
C SER A 826 35.31 0.98 8.44
N ALA A 827 35.23 1.08 7.12
CA ALA A 827 36.39 0.95 6.23
C ALA A 827 37.20 2.25 6.11
N ASP A 828 36.66 3.40 6.52
CA ASP A 828 37.38 4.68 6.51
C ASP A 828 38.08 4.91 7.87
N PRO A 829 39.43 4.94 7.91
CA PRO A 829 40.17 5.14 9.15
C PRO A 829 40.00 6.55 9.76
N THR A 830 39.46 7.51 9.01
CA THR A 830 39.13 8.87 9.49
C THR A 830 37.73 8.99 10.08
N SER A 831 36.88 7.98 9.84
CA SER A 831 35.59 7.83 10.51
C SER A 831 35.82 7.69 12.01
N ASP A 832 35.09 8.46 12.83
CA ASP A 832 35.37 8.62 14.26
C ASP A 832 35.25 7.29 15.03
N SER A 833 36.38 6.58 15.11
CA SER A 833 36.54 5.25 15.72
C SER A 833 36.22 5.22 17.22
N THR A 834 36.09 6.38 17.86
CA THR A 834 35.74 6.51 19.29
C THR A 834 34.25 6.38 19.54
N SER A 835 33.43 6.55 18.49
CA SER A 835 31.99 6.38 18.53
C SER A 835 31.67 4.99 17.94
N ARG A 836 31.63 3.98 18.80
CA ARG A 836 31.37 2.58 18.41
C ARG A 836 29.86 2.33 18.23
N SER A 837 29.52 1.35 17.39
CA SER A 837 28.20 0.70 17.43
C SER A 837 27.94 0.16 18.84
N PHE A 838 26.69 0.21 19.31
CA PHE A 838 26.39 -0.24 20.67
C PHE A 838 26.30 -1.78 20.75
N TYR A 839 25.81 -2.40 19.69
CA TYR A 839 25.46 -3.82 19.62
C TYR A 839 26.10 -4.58 18.46
N SER A 840 26.41 -3.90 17.35
CA SER A 840 27.12 -4.47 16.17
C SER A 840 28.62 -4.60 16.34
#